data_AF-A0A6P1TTW3-F1
#
_entry.id   AF-A0A6P1TTW3-F1
#
_cell.length_a   1.000
_cell.length_b   1.000
_cell.length_c   1.000
_cell.angle_alpha   90.00
_cell.angle_beta   90.00
_cell.angle_gamma   90.00
#
_symmetry.space_group_name_H-M   'P 1'
#
loop_
_entity.id
_entity.type
_entity.pdbx_description
1 polymer ?
#
loop_
_entity_poly.entity_id
_entity_poly.type
_entity_poly.pdbx_seq_one_letter_code
_entity_poly.pdbx_strand_id
1 'polypeptide(L)'
;MSNLQMIQLLFLILIAVFCIFSFLFFVIRKRLEERQKYTIFINGRKKKDRDYIRIWYDFFKHWGITKSYLRRLTRQFEILMPGDNRKIADAVMKILLKTWCLDLILIIFLLSRSPTFYTIALIIALLYIINNQMVYSAVDCNEIKLLKQFDKLLGDIRHNYQSHGMIDEAVYDSIESAPLPVKLHADKIYEILNSEEIEEEVSKYNENVPNRFLKTFLSLCVLMITFGDKKVENQSLFLTNIKYLKQELNIEILKRVKIKHLFSGLIFITVMPVMFLKAIENWAVFSLPEMKSYYRGAFGIITMVMIILITIASYHLINRMKENSQIENKNYIILSHFVKIRLVNRILTNIINKNYVKTLKIQDLIRKTGEPVTIKQFILKRYLFSLCAFFCCIFVSINIHHNNKIQLLTNLDNINFLSSSISEKQIHVIKAAIVKYVSQYKKKKITPDEVKNKLLAEGMIKNKQLMTMTIEEIISRVNHYQNEYYHWYELLFTLFAAVAAYYVPLLNLLFLKKLRQMNMEDEVIQFHSIILMLMHIDRMTIETILTWLENFAVIFKKSIQECMNDLQSGDLEVLEELKRKEPYEPFVKLIENLQISDRIGISRAFDEIAVERTHYQEKRKLENEIYINDKSILGKVIAFTPIAITIGLYLIIPFIVEGLAQYTGYMQQMQGIY
;
A
#
# COMPACT_ATOMS: atom_id res chain seq x y z
N MET A 1 16.71 4.64 30.38
CA MET A 1 16.52 6.11 30.46
C MET A 1 15.20 6.37 31.14
N SER A 2 15.13 7.34 32.04
CA SER A 2 13.82 7.78 32.58
C SER A 2 12.98 8.34 31.43
N ASN A 3 11.65 8.25 31.51
CA ASN A 3 10.75 8.85 30.51
C ASN A 3 11.08 10.34 30.26
N LEU A 4 11.58 11.04 31.29
CA LEU A 4 12.04 12.42 31.21
C LEU A 4 13.29 12.59 30.33
N GLN A 5 14.29 11.70 30.46
CA GLN A 5 15.50 11.75 29.62
C GLN A 5 15.18 11.42 28.14
N MET A 6 14.22 10.53 27.90
CA MET A 6 13.73 10.23 26.55
C MET A 6 12.98 11.42 25.94
N ILE A 7 12.13 12.10 26.71
CA ILE A 7 11.45 13.34 26.29
C ILE A 7 12.46 14.45 26.03
N GLN A 8 13.46 14.64 26.89
CA GLN A 8 14.53 15.62 26.70
C GLN A 8 15.36 15.33 25.44
N LEU A 9 15.73 14.07 25.20
CA LEU A 9 16.46 13.66 24.00
C LEU A 9 15.62 13.92 22.74
N LEU A 10 14.31 13.60 22.77
CA LEU A 10 13.39 13.85 21.66
C LEU A 10 13.15 15.34 21.42
N PHE A 11 13.05 16.14 22.48
CA PHE A 11 12.93 17.60 22.38
C PHE A 11 14.21 18.22 21.81
N LEU A 12 15.38 17.67 22.17
CA LEU A 12 16.68 18.08 21.65
C LEU A 12 16.84 17.67 20.18
N ILE A 13 16.31 16.51 19.78
CA ILE A 13 16.21 16.11 18.37
C ILE A 13 15.25 17.03 17.61
N LEU A 14 14.13 17.44 18.22
CA LEU A 14 13.15 18.33 17.59
C LEU A 14 13.69 19.76 17.42
N ILE A 15 14.42 20.27 18.42
CA ILE A 15 15.19 21.52 18.33
C ILE A 15 16.28 21.38 17.27
N ALA A 16 17.01 20.25 17.23
CA ALA A 16 18.04 20.05 16.22
C ALA A 16 17.44 20.01 14.81
N VAL A 17 16.30 19.35 14.60
CA VAL A 17 15.59 19.34 13.31
C VAL A 17 15.09 20.74 12.96
N PHE A 18 14.53 21.49 13.91
CA PHE A 18 14.09 22.88 13.69
C PHE A 18 15.27 23.82 13.39
N CYS A 19 16.39 23.67 14.09
CA CYS A 19 17.63 24.41 13.85
C CYS A 19 18.25 24.04 12.52
N ILE A 20 18.25 22.77 12.11
CA ILE A 20 18.71 22.33 10.79
C ILE A 20 17.79 22.90 9.70
N PHE A 21 16.48 22.91 9.90
CA PHE A 21 15.51 23.46 8.95
C PHE A 21 15.63 24.98 8.84
N SER A 22 15.80 25.67 9.96
CA SER A 22 16.04 27.13 10.04
C SER A 22 17.40 27.50 9.45
N PHE A 23 18.44 26.69 9.69
CA PHE A 23 19.75 26.85 9.08
C PHE A 23 19.71 26.61 7.56
N LEU A 24 19.00 25.58 7.10
CA LEU A 24 18.77 25.35 5.67
C LEU A 24 18.00 26.53 5.05
N PHE A 25 16.96 27.03 5.72
CA PHE A 25 16.21 28.20 5.29
C PHE A 25 17.09 29.46 5.23
N PHE A 26 17.98 29.65 6.21
CA PHE A 26 18.94 30.74 6.25
C PHE A 26 20.01 30.63 5.16
N VAL A 27 20.59 29.45 4.93
CA VAL A 27 21.56 29.19 3.84
C VAL A 27 20.92 29.42 2.47
N ILE A 28 19.66 29.04 2.30
CA ILE A 28 18.89 29.30 1.08
C ILE A 28 18.64 30.80 0.91
N ARG A 29 18.24 31.52 1.97
CA ARG A 29 18.08 32.98 1.95
C ARG A 29 19.39 33.68 1.59
N LYS A 30 20.51 33.26 2.17
CA LYS A 30 21.84 33.84 1.90
C LYS A 30 22.30 33.57 0.47
N ARG A 31 22.09 32.37 -0.07
CA ARG A 31 22.38 32.05 -1.48
C ARG A 31 21.48 32.82 -2.45
N LEU A 32 20.25 33.16 -2.06
CA LEU A 32 19.35 34.01 -2.84
C LEU A 32 19.79 35.48 -2.85
N GLU A 33 20.25 36.01 -1.70
CA GLU A 33 20.81 37.36 -1.60
C GLU A 33 22.15 37.49 -2.37
N GLU A 34 22.99 36.46 -2.35
CA GLU A 34 24.22 36.39 -3.17
C GLU A 34 23.91 36.33 -4.67
N ARG A 35 22.95 35.49 -5.12
CA ARG A 35 22.51 35.46 -6.52
C ARG A 35 21.90 36.80 -6.97
N GLN A 36 21.26 37.54 -6.05
CA GLN A 36 20.74 38.87 -6.34
C GLN A 36 21.85 39.89 -6.58
N LYS A 37 22.94 39.87 -5.80
CA LYS A 37 24.11 40.75 -6.02
C LYS A 37 24.75 40.56 -7.40
N TYR A 38 24.71 39.36 -7.96
CA TYR A 38 25.18 39.10 -9.33
C TYR A 38 24.16 39.44 -10.45
N THR A 39 22.87 39.63 -10.12
CA THR A 39 21.83 40.02 -11.09
C THR A 39 21.54 41.52 -11.14
N ILE A 40 22.14 42.33 -10.27
CA ILE A 40 22.00 43.81 -10.30
C ILE A 40 22.66 44.42 -11.57
N PHE A 41 23.44 43.65 -12.32
CA PHE A 41 23.99 44.06 -13.62
C PHE A 41 23.16 43.65 -14.86
N ILE A 42 21.95 43.12 -14.69
CA ILE A 42 21.04 42.85 -15.82
C ILE A 42 19.72 43.60 -15.60
N ASN A 43 19.72 44.87 -15.99
CA ASN A 43 18.51 45.67 -16.14
C ASN A 43 17.60 45.06 -17.22
N GLY A 44 16.30 44.96 -16.95
CA GLY A 44 15.28 44.85 -17.99
C GLY A 44 14.46 43.56 -18.11
N ARG A 45 14.38 42.69 -17.09
CA ARG A 45 13.34 41.63 -17.08
C ARG A 45 12.43 41.76 -15.86
N LYS A 46 11.11 41.80 -16.14
CA LYS A 46 10.01 41.71 -15.17
C LYS A 46 10.40 40.76 -14.03
N LYS A 47 10.16 41.17 -12.77
CA LYS A 47 10.30 40.35 -11.55
C LYS A 47 9.96 38.90 -11.87
N LYS A 48 10.97 38.05 -12.02
CA LYS A 48 10.80 36.62 -12.21
C LYS A 48 10.16 36.12 -10.93
N ASP A 49 8.92 35.64 -11.02
CA ASP A 49 8.19 35.12 -9.87
C ASP A 49 9.10 34.15 -9.12
N ARG A 50 9.22 34.35 -7.81
CA ARG A 50 10.13 33.55 -6.99
C ARG A 50 9.53 32.15 -6.87
N ASP A 51 9.88 31.26 -7.79
CA ASP A 51 9.50 29.84 -7.75
C ASP A 51 10.25 29.11 -6.63
N TYR A 52 9.91 29.40 -5.36
CA TYR A 52 10.48 28.73 -4.19
C TYR A 52 10.32 27.22 -4.29
N ILE A 53 9.22 26.75 -4.88
CA ILE A 53 8.88 25.34 -5.09
C ILE A 53 9.95 24.62 -5.92
N ARG A 54 10.49 25.28 -6.96
CA ARG A 54 11.53 24.68 -7.82
C ARG A 54 12.85 24.53 -7.10
N ILE A 55 13.22 25.50 -6.27
CA ILE A 55 14.45 25.44 -5.46
C ILE A 55 14.37 24.27 -4.47
N TRP A 56 13.22 24.09 -3.84
CA TRP A 56 12.96 22.93 -2.97
C TRP A 56 13.03 21.61 -3.73
N TYR A 57 12.41 21.53 -4.92
CA TYR A 57 12.47 20.35 -5.77
C TYR A 57 13.91 19.97 -6.14
N ASP A 58 14.71 20.94 -6.61
CA ASP A 58 16.10 20.71 -6.99
C ASP A 58 16.95 20.29 -5.78
N PHE A 59 16.71 20.86 -4.60
CA PHE A 59 17.39 20.45 -3.37
C PHE A 59 17.09 19.00 -3.00
N PHE A 60 15.80 18.62 -2.92
CA PHE A 60 15.39 17.28 -2.55
C PHE A 60 15.71 16.22 -3.61
N LYS A 61 15.88 16.62 -4.87
CA LYS A 61 16.34 15.76 -5.96
C LYS A 61 17.78 15.29 -5.78
N HIS A 62 18.63 16.11 -5.17
CA HIS A 62 20.03 15.78 -4.93
C HIS A 62 20.28 15.14 -3.56
N TRP A 63 19.36 15.29 -2.61
CA TRP A 63 19.48 14.71 -1.27
C TRP A 63 19.28 13.19 -1.28
N GLY A 64 20.25 12.43 -0.73
CA GLY A 64 20.31 10.96 -0.87
C GLY A 64 19.10 10.19 -0.33
N ILE A 65 18.45 10.70 0.73
CA ILE A 65 17.28 10.08 1.37
C ILE A 65 15.99 10.32 0.57
N THR A 66 15.75 11.55 0.09
CA THR A 66 14.49 11.92 -0.59
C THR A 66 14.53 11.65 -2.10
N LYS A 67 15.72 11.54 -2.69
CA LYS A 67 15.91 11.36 -4.13
C LYS A 67 15.14 10.16 -4.69
N SER A 68 15.14 9.02 -3.99
CA SER A 68 14.46 7.81 -4.48
C SER A 68 12.93 7.98 -4.48
N TYR A 69 12.39 8.62 -3.43
CA TYR A 69 10.95 8.85 -3.31
C TYR A 69 10.48 9.92 -4.30
N LEU A 70 11.22 11.03 -4.41
CA LEU A 70 10.96 12.10 -5.38
C LEU A 70 11.00 11.55 -6.81
N ARG A 71 12.03 10.78 -7.19
CA ARG A 71 12.15 10.19 -8.53
C ARG A 71 10.99 9.26 -8.86
N ARG A 72 10.49 8.47 -7.89
CA ARG A 72 9.34 7.60 -8.10
C ARG A 72 8.07 8.41 -8.39
N LEU A 73 7.83 9.45 -7.61
CA LEU A 73 6.71 10.37 -7.80
C LEU A 73 6.82 11.14 -9.12
N THR A 74 7.97 11.73 -9.42
CA THR A 74 8.20 12.45 -10.67
C THR A 74 7.91 11.55 -11.87
N ARG A 75 8.38 10.30 -11.88
CA ARG A 75 8.09 9.36 -12.99
C ARG A 75 6.60 9.10 -13.20
N GLN A 76 5.83 8.95 -12.13
CA GLN A 76 4.37 8.76 -12.25
C GLN A 76 3.68 10.00 -12.83
N PHE A 77 4.17 11.21 -12.51
CA PHE A 77 3.64 12.45 -13.07
C PHE A 77 4.17 12.78 -14.47
N GLU A 78 5.40 12.38 -14.82
CA GLU A 78 5.97 12.45 -16.18
C GLU A 78 5.10 11.66 -17.15
N ILE A 79 4.64 10.49 -16.73
CA ILE A 79 3.74 9.64 -17.48
C ILE A 79 2.36 10.30 -17.74
N LEU A 80 1.86 11.08 -16.78
CA LEU A 80 0.55 11.74 -16.85
C LEU A 80 0.58 13.11 -17.55
N MET A 81 1.76 13.69 -17.71
CA MET A 81 1.98 15.04 -18.25
C MET A 81 3.24 15.03 -19.13
N PRO A 82 3.17 14.54 -20.37
CA PRO A 82 4.32 14.54 -21.26
C PRO A 82 4.81 15.98 -21.53
N GLY A 83 6.13 16.19 -21.50
CA GLY A 83 6.76 17.41 -22.01
C GLY A 83 6.87 18.63 -21.07
N ASP A 84 6.19 18.68 -19.92
CA ASP A 84 6.24 19.85 -19.01
C ASP A 84 6.88 19.56 -17.64
N ASN A 85 8.21 19.54 -17.62
CA ASN A 85 9.02 19.32 -16.41
C ASN A 85 8.75 20.33 -15.28
N ARG A 86 8.26 21.54 -15.59
CA ARG A 86 8.03 22.58 -14.58
C ARG A 86 6.77 22.29 -13.79
N LYS A 87 5.66 22.02 -14.47
CA LYS A 87 4.39 21.70 -13.80
C LYS A 87 4.45 20.38 -13.05
N ILE A 88 5.21 19.41 -13.56
CA ILE A 88 5.50 18.15 -12.86
C ILE A 88 6.20 18.45 -11.53
N ALA A 89 7.28 19.23 -11.55
CA ALA A 89 8.03 19.58 -10.34
C ALA A 89 7.13 20.28 -9.30
N ASP A 90 6.27 21.21 -9.73
CA ASP A 90 5.36 21.92 -8.85
C ASP A 90 4.29 21.02 -8.24
N ALA A 91 3.68 20.13 -9.05
CA ALA A 91 2.68 19.19 -8.58
C ALA A 91 3.27 18.20 -7.56
N VAL A 92 4.43 17.61 -7.88
CA VAL A 92 5.14 16.66 -7.01
C VAL A 92 5.53 17.33 -5.70
N MET A 93 6.10 18.53 -5.74
CA MET A 93 6.56 19.22 -4.54
C MET A 93 5.41 19.66 -3.62
N LYS A 94 4.27 20.12 -4.19
CA LYS A 94 3.07 20.44 -3.40
C LYS A 94 2.54 19.23 -2.64
N ILE A 95 2.53 18.06 -3.28
CA ILE A 95 2.12 16.80 -2.64
C ILE A 95 3.09 16.45 -1.50
N LEU A 96 4.40 16.51 -1.75
CA LEU A 96 5.42 16.21 -0.75
C LEU A 96 5.38 17.13 0.48
N LEU A 97 5.21 18.43 0.28
CA LEU A 97 5.08 19.38 1.39
C LEU A 97 3.84 19.07 2.23
N LYS A 98 2.72 18.72 1.59
CA LYS A 98 1.49 18.34 2.29
C LYS A 98 1.67 17.06 3.09
N THR A 99 2.32 16.04 2.53
CA THR A 99 2.58 14.78 3.25
C THR A 99 3.50 14.99 4.43
N TRP A 100 4.63 15.67 4.25
CA TRP A 100 5.59 15.90 5.34
C TRP A 100 5.05 16.80 6.44
N CYS A 101 4.23 17.79 6.11
CA CYS A 101 3.56 18.61 7.13
C CYS A 101 2.63 17.76 8.00
N LEU A 102 1.83 16.90 7.38
CA LEU A 102 0.91 16.01 8.10
C LEU A 102 1.67 14.97 8.94
N ASP A 103 2.73 14.39 8.38
CA ASP A 103 3.64 13.47 9.09
C ASP A 103 4.25 14.13 10.33
N LEU A 104 4.73 15.37 10.20
CA LEU A 104 5.32 16.13 11.31
C LEU A 104 4.30 16.40 12.41
N ILE A 105 3.08 16.83 12.05
CA ILE A 105 1.99 17.05 13.01
C ILE A 105 1.67 15.75 13.77
N LEU A 106 1.61 14.62 13.06
CA LEU A 106 1.29 13.31 13.64
C LEU A 106 2.40 12.81 14.58
N ILE A 107 3.67 13.01 14.21
CA ILE A 107 4.82 12.70 15.07
C ILE A 107 4.76 13.52 16.36
N ILE A 108 4.54 14.84 16.27
CA ILE A 108 4.44 15.71 17.45
C ILE A 108 3.28 15.27 18.35
N PHE A 109 2.10 15.05 17.77
CA PHE A 109 0.90 14.66 18.51
C PHE A 109 1.08 13.36 19.29
N LEU A 110 1.64 12.32 18.65
CA LEU A 110 1.81 11.00 19.27
C LEU A 110 2.94 10.97 20.30
N LEU A 111 4.07 11.64 20.02
CA LEU A 111 5.20 11.69 20.96
C LEU A 111 4.89 12.55 22.19
N SER A 112 4.08 13.61 22.03
CA SER A 112 3.68 14.46 23.16
C SER A 112 2.84 13.71 24.21
N ARG A 113 2.15 12.63 23.83
CA ARG A 113 1.29 11.86 24.75
C ARG A 113 2.07 10.86 25.60
N SER A 114 2.93 10.03 25.00
CA SER A 114 3.80 9.11 25.75
C SER A 114 4.87 8.45 24.86
N PRO A 115 6.18 8.71 25.05
CA PRO A 115 7.22 8.10 24.22
C PRO A 115 7.53 6.67 24.70
N THR A 116 6.91 5.69 24.04
CA THR A 116 7.16 4.25 24.22
C THR A 116 7.64 3.61 22.91
N PHE A 117 8.30 2.46 22.97
CA PHE A 117 8.67 1.69 21.77
C PHE A 117 7.46 1.38 20.88
N TYR A 118 6.30 1.13 21.50
CA TYR A 118 5.02 0.99 20.81
C TYR A 118 4.66 2.24 19.99
N THR A 119 4.71 3.43 20.60
CA THR A 119 4.39 4.68 19.88
C THR A 119 5.33 4.93 18.70
N ILE A 120 6.60 4.53 18.81
CA ILE A 120 7.56 4.63 17.70
C ILE A 120 7.16 3.67 16.57
N ALA A 121 6.83 2.41 16.89
CA ALA A 121 6.38 1.43 15.90
C ALA A 121 5.08 1.88 15.19
N LEU A 122 4.15 2.45 15.95
CA LEU A 122 2.90 3.02 15.43
C LEU A 122 3.16 4.23 14.53
N ILE A 123 4.06 5.14 14.91
CA ILE A 123 4.46 6.27 14.06
C ILE A 123 5.03 5.75 12.73
N ILE A 124 5.94 4.78 12.77
CA ILE A 124 6.53 4.21 11.54
C ILE A 124 5.44 3.61 10.64
N ALA A 125 4.51 2.85 11.22
CA ALA A 125 3.39 2.25 10.48
C ALA A 125 2.48 3.31 9.84
N LEU A 126 2.11 4.35 10.61
CA LEU A 126 1.25 5.43 10.12
C LEU A 126 1.93 6.27 9.05
N LEU A 127 3.20 6.63 9.22
CA LEU A 127 3.99 7.35 8.22
C LEU A 127 4.05 6.57 6.91
N TYR A 128 4.27 5.25 6.98
CA TYR A 128 4.26 4.38 5.81
C TYR A 128 2.91 4.38 5.10
N ILE A 129 1.81 4.22 5.86
CA ILE A 129 0.44 4.17 5.34
C ILE A 129 0.04 5.50 4.71
N ILE A 130 0.27 6.62 5.40
CA ILE A 130 -0.11 7.97 4.98
C ILE A 130 0.64 8.37 3.71
N ASN A 131 1.97 8.20 3.69
CA ASN A 131 2.77 8.57 2.52
C ASN A 131 2.31 7.80 1.28
N ASN A 132 2.22 6.47 1.38
CA ASN A 132 1.75 5.66 0.26
C ASN A 132 0.32 6.06 -0.16
N GLN A 133 -0.58 6.28 0.81
CA GLN A 133 -1.98 6.61 0.51
C GLN A 133 -2.13 7.97 -0.19
N MET A 134 -1.35 8.96 0.22
CA MET A 134 -1.35 10.29 -0.39
C MET A 134 -0.84 10.23 -1.83
N VAL A 135 0.23 9.47 -2.08
CA VAL A 135 0.74 9.25 -3.43
C VAL A 135 -0.29 8.55 -4.31
N TYR A 136 -0.80 7.39 -3.90
CA TYR A 136 -1.78 6.65 -4.70
C TYR A 136 -3.04 7.48 -4.96
N SER A 137 -3.55 8.18 -3.94
CA SER A 137 -4.73 9.03 -4.10
C SER A 137 -4.48 10.21 -5.05
N ALA A 138 -3.29 10.80 -5.03
CA ALA A 138 -2.96 11.89 -5.94
C ALA A 138 -2.86 11.40 -7.40
N VAL A 139 -2.22 10.26 -7.64
CA VAL A 139 -2.14 9.63 -8.97
C VAL A 139 -3.54 9.27 -9.47
N ASP A 140 -4.33 8.55 -8.68
CA ASP A 140 -5.71 8.16 -9.03
C ASP A 140 -6.58 9.38 -9.37
N CYS A 141 -6.46 10.46 -8.60
CA CYS A 141 -7.22 11.69 -8.86
C CYS A 141 -6.83 12.34 -10.18
N ASN A 142 -5.53 12.38 -10.50
CA ASN A 142 -5.05 12.95 -11.75
C ASN A 142 -5.38 12.07 -12.95
N GLU A 143 -5.34 10.74 -12.81
CA GLU A 143 -5.81 9.81 -13.85
C GLU A 143 -7.30 9.99 -14.15
N ILE A 144 -8.16 10.01 -13.13
CA ILE A 144 -9.60 10.25 -13.32
C ILE A 144 -9.83 11.63 -13.96
N LYS A 145 -9.06 12.64 -13.55
CA LYS A 145 -9.13 13.99 -14.13
C LYS A 145 -8.73 13.96 -15.62
N LEU A 146 -7.64 13.29 -15.96
CA LEU A 146 -7.18 13.12 -17.35
C LEU A 146 -8.26 12.45 -18.20
N LEU A 147 -8.86 11.35 -17.73
CA LEU A 147 -9.92 10.64 -18.44
C LEU A 147 -11.17 11.52 -18.66
N LYS A 148 -11.62 12.26 -17.64
CA LYS A 148 -12.77 13.18 -17.78
C LYS A 148 -12.50 14.32 -18.75
N GLN A 149 -11.28 14.87 -18.73
CA GLN A 149 -10.89 15.90 -19.69
C GLN A 149 -10.76 15.35 -21.11
N PHE A 150 -10.30 14.10 -21.23
CA PHE A 150 -10.22 13.40 -22.50
C PHE A 150 -11.59 13.12 -23.11
N ASP A 151 -12.60 12.79 -22.30
CA ASP A 151 -13.99 12.64 -22.76
C ASP A 151 -14.53 13.94 -23.40
N LYS A 152 -14.20 15.08 -22.79
CA LYS A 152 -14.53 16.40 -23.32
C LYS A 152 -13.78 16.67 -24.62
N LEU A 153 -12.47 16.46 -24.65
CA LEU A 153 -11.63 16.63 -25.84
C LEU A 153 -12.15 15.79 -27.02
N LEU A 154 -12.52 14.52 -26.80
CA LEU A 154 -13.12 13.67 -27.84
C LEU A 154 -14.44 14.24 -28.37
N GLY A 155 -15.21 14.95 -27.53
CA GLY A 155 -16.41 15.67 -27.95
C GLY A 155 -16.09 16.85 -28.86
N ASP A 156 -15.09 17.65 -28.50
CA ASP A 156 -14.65 18.82 -29.25
C ASP A 156 -14.05 18.41 -30.61
N ILE A 157 -13.19 17.38 -30.64
CA ILE A 157 -12.61 16.81 -31.87
C ILE A 157 -13.71 16.28 -32.79
N ARG A 158 -14.70 15.59 -32.23
CA ARG A 158 -15.84 15.09 -33.00
C ARG A 158 -16.61 16.23 -33.67
N HIS A 159 -16.80 17.34 -32.96
CA HIS A 159 -17.51 18.51 -33.49
C HIS A 159 -16.71 19.19 -34.61
N ASN A 160 -15.41 19.41 -34.40
CA ASN A 160 -14.55 20.05 -35.40
C ASN A 160 -14.42 19.17 -36.65
N TYR A 161 -14.25 17.85 -36.48
CA TYR A 161 -14.22 16.90 -37.59
C TYR A 161 -15.51 16.90 -38.41
N GLN A 162 -16.68 17.06 -37.79
CA GLN A 162 -17.95 17.18 -38.52
C GLN A 162 -18.01 18.43 -39.41
N SER A 163 -17.26 19.47 -39.07
CA SER A 163 -17.26 20.74 -39.80
C SER A 163 -16.43 20.70 -41.09
N HIS A 164 -15.22 20.12 -41.05
CA HIS A 164 -14.29 20.15 -42.19
C HIS A 164 -13.73 18.79 -42.61
N GLY A 165 -13.97 17.71 -41.86
CA GLY A 165 -13.60 16.33 -42.25
C GLY A 165 -12.10 16.00 -42.21
N MET A 166 -11.26 16.90 -41.69
CA MET A 166 -9.81 16.70 -41.54
C MET A 166 -9.48 16.34 -40.09
N ILE A 167 -8.66 15.31 -39.86
CA ILE A 167 -8.45 14.74 -38.51
C ILE A 167 -7.43 15.55 -37.72
N ASP A 168 -6.29 15.82 -38.36
CA ASP A 168 -5.20 16.66 -37.88
C ASP A 168 -5.69 18.05 -37.47
N GLU A 169 -6.45 18.73 -38.33
CA GLU A 169 -7.02 20.05 -38.04
C GLU A 169 -8.06 19.99 -36.91
N ALA A 170 -8.87 18.93 -36.86
CA ALA A 170 -9.87 18.77 -35.80
C ALA A 170 -9.21 18.57 -34.43
N VAL A 171 -8.07 17.86 -34.38
CA VAL A 171 -7.24 17.75 -33.19
C VAL A 171 -6.64 19.10 -32.82
N TYR A 172 -6.07 19.82 -33.80
CA TYR A 172 -5.46 21.14 -33.59
C TYR A 172 -6.44 22.16 -33.00
N ASP A 173 -7.61 22.32 -33.62
CA ASP A 173 -8.65 23.25 -33.17
C ASP A 173 -9.15 22.92 -31.75
N SER A 174 -9.09 21.65 -31.36
CA SER A 174 -9.52 21.19 -30.04
C SER A 174 -8.47 21.47 -28.94
N ILE A 175 -7.22 21.77 -29.28
CA ILE A 175 -6.14 22.04 -28.33
C ILE A 175 -6.34 23.38 -27.60
N GLU A 176 -6.93 24.37 -28.26
CA GLU A 176 -7.11 25.71 -27.69
C GLU A 176 -8.05 25.67 -26.48
N SER A 177 -9.15 24.92 -26.59
CA SER A 177 -10.17 24.74 -25.55
C SER A 177 -9.80 23.68 -24.50
N ALA A 178 -8.74 22.90 -24.72
CA ALA A 178 -8.33 21.79 -23.89
C ALA A 178 -7.69 22.23 -22.55
N PRO A 179 -8.19 21.75 -21.40
CA PRO A 179 -7.55 22.00 -20.11
C PRO A 179 -6.31 21.12 -19.87
N LEU A 180 -5.44 21.51 -18.94
CA LEU A 180 -4.33 20.65 -18.46
C LEU A 180 -4.84 19.57 -17.48
N PRO A 181 -4.33 18.32 -17.51
CA PRO A 181 -3.23 17.80 -18.34
C PRO A 181 -3.55 17.36 -19.77
N VAL A 182 -4.82 17.15 -20.16
CA VAL A 182 -5.13 16.51 -21.48
C VAL A 182 -4.54 17.27 -22.67
N LYS A 183 -4.45 18.59 -22.57
CA LYS A 183 -3.82 19.44 -23.59
C LYS A 183 -2.44 18.97 -24.01
N LEU A 184 -1.58 18.56 -23.07
CA LEU A 184 -0.22 18.09 -23.37
C LEU A 184 -0.23 16.81 -24.21
N HIS A 185 -1.21 15.94 -23.98
CA HIS A 185 -1.38 14.74 -24.80
C HIS A 185 -1.94 15.09 -26.17
N ALA A 186 -2.87 16.05 -26.27
CA ALA A 186 -3.41 16.52 -27.54
C ALA A 186 -2.31 17.18 -28.41
N ASP A 187 -1.48 18.05 -27.82
CA ASP A 187 -0.30 18.65 -28.45
C ASP A 187 0.62 17.55 -29.01
N LYS A 188 0.98 16.56 -28.18
CA LYS A 188 1.87 15.47 -28.61
C LYS A 188 1.24 14.59 -29.68
N ILE A 189 -0.07 14.33 -29.61
CA ILE A 189 -0.77 13.56 -30.65
C ILE A 189 -0.74 14.34 -31.98
N TYR A 190 -1.04 15.64 -31.96
CA TYR A 190 -0.95 16.49 -33.15
C TYR A 190 0.47 16.49 -33.77
N GLU A 191 1.52 16.60 -32.94
CA GLU A 191 2.90 16.49 -33.40
C GLU A 191 3.18 15.14 -34.09
N ILE A 192 2.66 14.03 -33.55
CA ILE A 192 2.85 12.70 -34.12
C ILE A 192 2.13 12.58 -35.46
N LEU A 193 0.89 13.06 -35.55
CA LEU A 193 0.10 13.00 -36.79
C LEU A 193 0.74 13.78 -37.94
N ASN A 194 1.52 14.82 -37.64
CA ASN A 194 2.23 15.65 -38.61
C ASN A 194 3.72 15.30 -38.78
N SER A 195 4.19 14.22 -38.16
CA SER A 195 5.60 13.79 -38.28
C SER A 195 5.86 13.05 -39.58
N GLU A 196 7.09 13.12 -40.09
CA GLU A 196 7.50 12.37 -41.29
C GLU A 196 7.53 10.84 -41.02
N GLU A 197 7.87 10.44 -39.79
CA GLU A 197 7.99 9.04 -39.34
C GLU A 197 6.92 8.68 -38.30
N ILE A 198 5.66 8.65 -38.75
CA ILE A 198 4.50 8.42 -37.87
C ILE A 198 4.62 7.11 -37.07
N GLU A 199 5.03 6.01 -37.70
CA GLU A 199 5.08 4.68 -37.05
C GLU A 199 6.08 4.64 -35.88
N GLU A 200 7.26 5.24 -36.05
CA GLU A 200 8.28 5.28 -35.00
C GLU A 200 7.84 6.14 -33.82
N GLU A 201 7.27 7.33 -34.09
CA GLU A 201 6.77 8.23 -33.06
C GLU A 201 5.56 7.67 -32.31
N VAL A 202 4.69 6.91 -32.99
CA VAL A 202 3.59 6.16 -32.35
C VAL A 202 4.13 5.09 -31.41
N SER A 203 5.17 4.34 -31.81
CA SER A 203 5.82 3.34 -30.96
C SER A 203 6.40 3.98 -29.70
N LYS A 204 7.16 5.08 -29.86
CA LYS A 204 7.71 5.86 -28.74
C LYS A 204 6.62 6.38 -27.80
N TYR A 205 5.50 6.86 -28.33
CA TYR A 205 4.37 7.31 -27.52
C TYR A 205 3.74 6.15 -26.73
N ASN A 206 3.52 5.02 -27.40
CA ASN A 206 2.92 3.83 -26.83
C ASN A 206 3.78 3.20 -25.72
N GLU A 207 5.11 3.28 -25.80
CA GLU A 207 6.00 2.82 -24.73
C GLU A 207 5.93 3.71 -23.48
N ASN A 208 5.79 5.03 -23.67
CA ASN A 208 5.88 6.02 -22.59
C ASN A 208 4.54 6.31 -21.89
N VAL A 209 3.42 6.23 -22.61
CA VAL A 209 2.09 6.55 -22.08
C VAL A 209 1.32 5.25 -21.76
N PRO A 210 0.93 4.95 -20.50
CA PRO A 210 0.21 3.72 -20.15
C PRO A 210 -1.30 3.82 -20.36
N ASN A 211 -1.83 5.02 -20.65
CA ASN A 211 -3.27 5.21 -20.79
C ASN A 211 -3.78 4.60 -22.10
N ARG A 212 -4.51 3.47 -21.99
CA ARG A 212 -5.12 2.79 -23.14
C ARG A 212 -5.93 3.71 -24.04
N PHE A 213 -6.79 4.58 -23.50
CA PHE A 213 -7.74 5.34 -24.30
C PHE A 213 -7.04 6.38 -25.18
N LEU A 214 -5.95 6.97 -24.66
CA LEU A 214 -5.10 7.87 -25.43
C LEU A 214 -4.38 7.14 -26.57
N LYS A 215 -3.84 5.93 -26.30
CA LYS A 215 -3.25 5.09 -27.35
C LYS A 215 -4.29 4.75 -28.42
N THR A 216 -5.44 4.20 -28.02
CA THR A 216 -6.51 3.83 -28.94
C THR A 216 -6.91 5.01 -29.82
N PHE A 217 -7.02 6.22 -29.26
CA PHE A 217 -7.35 7.39 -30.05
C PHE A 217 -6.26 7.77 -31.06
N LEU A 218 -5.00 7.87 -30.64
CA LEU A 218 -3.87 8.13 -31.54
C LEU A 218 -3.87 7.14 -32.71
N SER A 219 -4.08 5.88 -32.39
CA SER A 219 -4.15 4.79 -33.35
C SER A 219 -5.30 4.89 -34.34
N LEU A 220 -6.49 5.24 -33.86
CA LEU A 220 -7.63 5.51 -34.74
C LEU A 220 -7.33 6.67 -35.68
N CYS A 221 -6.70 7.75 -35.19
CA CYS A 221 -6.29 8.86 -36.04
C CYS A 221 -5.31 8.41 -37.12
N VAL A 222 -4.25 7.68 -36.76
CA VAL A 222 -3.25 7.18 -37.70
C VAL A 222 -3.89 6.27 -38.75
N LEU A 223 -4.71 5.31 -38.34
CA LEU A 223 -5.41 4.40 -39.25
C LEU A 223 -6.30 5.14 -40.25
N MET A 224 -6.98 6.20 -39.81
CA MET A 224 -7.82 6.99 -40.69
C MET A 224 -7.03 7.92 -41.61
N ILE A 225 -5.85 8.40 -41.19
CA ILE A 225 -4.95 9.14 -42.09
C ILE A 225 -4.36 8.19 -43.14
N THR A 226 -4.00 6.96 -42.76
CA THR A 226 -3.36 6.00 -43.67
C THR A 226 -4.34 5.35 -44.65
N PHE A 227 -5.55 5.01 -44.19
CA PHE A 227 -6.54 4.27 -45.00
C PHE A 227 -7.74 5.13 -45.45
N GLY A 228 -7.87 6.35 -44.95
CA GLY A 228 -9.00 7.23 -45.20
C GLY A 228 -10.22 6.90 -44.32
N ASP A 229 -11.12 7.88 -44.16
CA ASP A 229 -12.40 7.67 -43.47
C ASP A 229 -13.45 7.08 -44.41
N LYS A 230 -14.05 5.97 -43.99
CA LYS A 230 -15.11 5.28 -44.73
C LYS A 230 -16.49 5.64 -44.19
N LYS A 231 -17.51 5.46 -45.03
CA LYS A 231 -18.90 5.51 -44.58
C LYS A 231 -19.44 4.10 -44.34
N VAL A 232 -19.74 3.77 -43.10
CA VAL A 232 -20.47 2.56 -42.69
C VAL A 232 -21.89 3.00 -42.33
N GLU A 233 -22.92 2.41 -42.95
CA GLU A 233 -24.33 2.79 -42.73
C GLU A 233 -24.60 4.32 -42.87
N ASN A 234 -24.04 4.94 -43.91
CA ASN A 234 -24.10 6.41 -44.14
C ASN A 234 -23.42 7.29 -43.07
N GLN A 235 -22.72 6.72 -42.09
CA GLN A 235 -21.98 7.45 -41.06
C GLN A 235 -20.47 7.29 -41.25
N SER A 236 -19.71 8.35 -40.99
CA SER A 236 -18.25 8.30 -40.91
C SER A 236 -17.80 7.24 -39.89
N LEU A 237 -16.89 6.37 -40.31
CA LEU A 237 -16.30 5.34 -39.47
C LEU A 237 -15.48 6.00 -38.35
N PHE A 238 -14.83 7.13 -38.62
CA PHE A 238 -14.10 7.90 -37.60
C PHE A 238 -15.06 8.43 -36.52
N LEU A 239 -16.18 9.04 -36.92
CA LEU A 239 -17.20 9.51 -35.98
C LEU A 239 -17.80 8.37 -35.16
N THR A 240 -17.99 7.22 -35.80
CA THR A 240 -18.47 5.99 -35.17
C THR A 240 -17.46 5.48 -34.15
N ASN A 241 -16.18 5.42 -34.50
CA ASN A 241 -15.10 4.98 -33.63
C ASN A 241 -14.88 5.95 -32.45
N ILE A 242 -14.97 7.27 -32.65
CA ILE A 242 -14.95 8.24 -31.53
C ILE A 242 -16.14 7.99 -30.59
N LYS A 243 -17.35 7.77 -31.13
CA LYS A 243 -18.53 7.43 -30.32
C LYS A 243 -18.26 6.17 -29.50
N TYR A 244 -17.63 5.16 -30.10
CA TYR A 244 -17.36 3.87 -29.45
C TYR A 244 -16.33 4.04 -28.33
N LEU A 245 -15.23 4.73 -28.62
CA LEU A 245 -14.19 5.05 -27.65
C LEU A 245 -14.74 5.88 -26.49
N LYS A 246 -15.61 6.86 -26.77
CA LYS A 246 -16.24 7.71 -25.76
C LYS A 246 -17.16 6.92 -24.83
N GLN A 247 -17.94 5.97 -25.37
CA GLN A 247 -18.79 5.09 -24.56
C GLN A 247 -17.95 4.22 -23.62
N GLU A 248 -16.90 3.60 -24.15
CA GLU A 248 -15.93 2.80 -23.39
C GLU A 248 -15.24 3.60 -22.28
N LEU A 249 -14.79 4.81 -22.61
CA LEU A 249 -14.17 5.74 -21.68
C LEU A 249 -15.12 6.10 -20.53
N ASN A 250 -16.38 6.37 -20.83
CA ASN A 250 -17.39 6.72 -19.82
C ASN A 250 -17.68 5.57 -18.86
N ILE A 251 -17.79 4.34 -19.36
CA ILE A 251 -17.96 3.15 -18.51
C ILE A 251 -16.77 3.03 -17.53
N GLU A 252 -15.54 3.20 -18.01
CA GLU A 252 -14.34 3.14 -17.16
C GLU A 252 -14.25 4.32 -16.17
N ILE A 253 -14.62 5.54 -16.57
CA ILE A 253 -14.70 6.69 -15.66
C ILE A 253 -15.69 6.40 -14.53
N LEU A 254 -16.89 5.92 -14.86
CA LEU A 254 -17.92 5.59 -13.87
C LEU A 254 -17.44 4.50 -12.92
N LYS A 255 -16.83 3.43 -13.43
CA LYS A 255 -16.21 2.35 -12.64
C LYS A 255 -15.20 2.92 -11.64
N ARG A 256 -14.22 3.70 -12.11
CA ARG A 256 -13.17 4.29 -11.27
C ARG A 256 -13.73 5.25 -10.22
N VAL A 257 -14.72 6.07 -10.58
CA VAL A 257 -15.37 6.99 -9.63
C VAL A 257 -16.14 6.23 -8.56
N LYS A 258 -16.90 5.19 -8.93
CA LYS A 258 -17.62 4.32 -7.98
C LYS A 258 -16.66 3.62 -7.02
N ILE A 259 -15.57 3.02 -7.52
CA ILE A 259 -14.51 2.40 -6.69
C ILE A 259 -13.91 3.44 -5.73
N LYS A 260 -13.53 4.62 -6.23
CA LYS A 260 -12.98 5.68 -5.40
C LYS A 260 -13.93 6.08 -4.27
N HIS A 261 -15.22 6.23 -4.58
CA HIS A 261 -16.23 6.60 -3.58
C HIS A 261 -16.38 5.52 -2.51
N LEU A 262 -16.59 4.26 -2.91
CA LEU A 262 -16.80 3.13 -2.00
C LEU A 262 -15.58 2.84 -1.11
N PHE A 263 -14.36 3.11 -1.59
CA PHE A 263 -13.12 2.86 -0.86
C PHE A 263 -12.57 4.09 -0.11
N SER A 264 -13.14 5.28 -0.31
CA SER A 264 -12.62 6.54 0.25
C SER A 264 -12.51 6.54 1.78
N GLY A 265 -13.49 5.94 2.47
CA GLY A 265 -13.54 5.86 3.94
C GLY A 265 -12.94 4.59 4.54
N LEU A 266 -12.81 3.50 3.76
CA LEU A 266 -12.38 2.20 4.28
C LEU A 266 -10.99 2.23 4.90
N ILE A 267 -10.08 2.99 4.30
CA ILE A 267 -8.70 3.12 4.78
C ILE A 267 -8.65 3.87 6.10
N PHE A 268 -9.48 4.90 6.27
CA PHE A 268 -9.61 5.62 7.53
C PHE A 268 -10.14 4.69 8.64
N ILE A 269 -11.23 3.96 8.37
CA ILE A 269 -11.84 2.98 9.29
C ILE A 269 -10.81 1.90 9.71
N THR A 270 -9.98 1.44 8.78
CA THR A 270 -8.95 0.43 9.03
C THR A 270 -7.89 0.92 10.02
N VAL A 271 -7.44 2.17 9.87
CA VAL A 271 -6.31 2.74 10.62
C VAL A 271 -6.74 3.31 11.97
N MET A 272 -7.97 3.79 12.06
CA MET A 272 -8.53 4.48 13.22
C MET A 272 -8.30 3.75 14.56
N PRO A 273 -8.53 2.44 14.72
CA PRO A 273 -8.40 1.74 16.01
C PRO A 273 -7.02 1.84 16.64
N VAL A 274 -5.97 1.75 15.80
CA VAL A 274 -4.58 1.75 16.25
C VAL A 274 -4.22 3.07 16.96
N MET A 275 -4.82 4.18 16.51
CA MET A 275 -4.63 5.50 17.13
C MET A 275 -5.21 5.59 18.54
N PHE A 276 -6.23 4.78 18.85
CA PHE A 276 -6.93 4.81 20.14
C PHE A 276 -6.45 3.77 21.14
N LEU A 277 -5.57 2.83 20.77
CA LEU A 277 -5.10 1.78 21.69
C LEU A 277 -4.55 2.31 23.02
N LYS A 278 -3.77 3.39 23.00
CA LYS A 278 -3.27 4.00 24.24
C LYS A 278 -4.33 4.80 25.00
N ALA A 279 -5.30 5.35 24.30
CA ALA A 279 -6.44 6.02 24.94
C ALA A 279 -7.34 5.01 25.66
N ILE A 280 -7.62 3.88 25.01
CA ILE A 280 -8.38 2.76 25.58
C ILE A 280 -7.66 2.20 26.81
N GLU A 281 -6.34 1.94 26.72
CA GLU A 281 -5.55 1.50 27.89
C GLU A 281 -5.67 2.48 29.04
N ASN A 282 -5.44 3.78 28.81
CA ASN A 282 -5.46 4.78 29.86
C ASN A 282 -6.84 4.90 30.50
N TRP A 283 -7.91 4.84 29.71
CA TRP A 283 -9.28 4.86 30.20
C TRP A 283 -9.63 3.60 31.01
N ALA A 284 -9.23 2.42 30.53
CA ALA A 284 -9.48 1.16 31.21
C ALA A 284 -8.73 1.08 32.55
N VAL A 285 -7.45 1.51 32.58
CA VAL A 285 -6.65 1.56 33.82
C VAL A 285 -7.14 2.64 34.78
N PHE A 286 -7.67 3.76 34.29
CA PHE A 286 -8.31 4.77 35.13
C PHE A 286 -9.59 4.25 35.78
N SER A 287 -10.38 3.47 35.01
CA SER A 287 -11.64 2.91 35.48
C SER A 287 -11.43 1.75 36.46
N LEU A 288 -10.51 0.84 36.14
CA LEU A 288 -10.15 -0.33 36.92
C LEU A 288 -8.61 -0.45 36.98
N PRO A 289 -7.96 -0.07 38.10
CA PRO A 289 -6.50 -0.09 38.23
C PRO A 289 -5.88 -1.48 38.02
N GLU A 290 -6.61 -2.57 38.29
CA GLU A 290 -6.15 -3.95 38.14
C GLU A 290 -5.82 -4.30 36.67
N MET A 291 -6.53 -3.67 35.73
CA MET A 291 -6.29 -3.80 34.27
C MET A 291 -4.87 -3.41 33.86
N LYS A 292 -4.15 -2.67 34.71
CA LYS A 292 -2.74 -2.33 34.49
C LYS A 292 -1.88 -3.57 34.33
N SER A 293 -2.22 -4.67 35.01
CA SER A 293 -1.51 -5.95 34.91
C SER A 293 -1.62 -6.53 33.49
N TYR A 294 -2.81 -6.49 32.91
CA TYR A 294 -3.12 -6.99 31.56
C TYR A 294 -2.47 -6.13 30.47
N TYR A 295 -2.76 -4.82 30.47
CA TYR A 295 -2.31 -3.93 29.39
C TYR A 295 -0.80 -3.69 29.40
N ARG A 296 -0.18 -3.62 30.59
CA ARG A 296 1.27 -3.43 30.70
C ARG A 296 2.02 -4.75 30.77
N GLY A 297 1.34 -5.89 30.91
CA GLY A 297 1.96 -7.21 30.85
C GLY A 297 2.25 -7.69 29.44
N ALA A 298 2.74 -8.93 29.33
CA ALA A 298 3.07 -9.57 28.05
C ALA A 298 1.88 -9.61 27.08
N PHE A 299 0.68 -9.91 27.58
CA PHE A 299 -0.52 -10.05 26.75
C PHE A 299 -0.95 -8.73 26.09
N GLY A 300 -0.93 -7.63 26.84
CA GLY A 300 -1.21 -6.29 26.30
C GLY A 300 -0.24 -5.89 25.19
N ILE A 301 1.06 -6.16 25.37
CA ILE A 301 2.08 -5.87 24.35
C ILE A 301 1.85 -6.72 23.09
N ILE A 302 1.60 -8.03 23.26
CA ILE A 302 1.37 -8.96 22.14
C ILE A 302 0.11 -8.55 21.35
N THR A 303 -1.00 -8.25 22.04
CA THR A 303 -2.25 -7.82 21.38
C THR A 303 -2.09 -6.50 20.65
N MET A 304 -1.38 -5.52 21.21
CA MET A 304 -1.07 -4.26 20.53
C MET A 304 -0.28 -4.49 19.24
N VAL A 305 0.80 -5.29 19.28
CA VAL A 305 1.61 -5.62 18.10
C VAL A 305 0.76 -6.34 17.06
N MET A 306 -0.08 -7.29 17.49
CA MET A 306 -0.97 -8.02 16.60
C MET A 306 -1.95 -7.10 15.88
N ILE A 307 -2.57 -6.14 16.58
CA ILE A 307 -3.50 -5.17 16.00
C ILE A 307 -2.80 -4.27 14.97
N ILE A 308 -1.56 -3.82 15.24
CA ILE A 308 -0.76 -3.07 14.25
C ILE A 308 -0.51 -3.91 12.99
N LEU A 309 -0.06 -5.16 13.15
CA LEU A 309 0.22 -6.04 12.02
C LEU A 309 -1.01 -6.31 11.16
N ILE A 310 -2.16 -6.56 11.79
CA ILE A 310 -3.44 -6.77 11.11
C ILE A 310 -3.88 -5.49 10.39
N THR A 311 -3.68 -4.32 11.00
CA THR A 311 -3.99 -3.03 10.37
C THR A 311 -3.15 -2.80 9.10
N ILE A 312 -1.85 -3.08 9.16
CA ILE A 312 -0.95 -2.99 7.99
C ILE A 312 -1.37 -3.99 6.90
N ALA A 313 -1.73 -5.22 7.28
CA ALA A 313 -2.19 -6.25 6.36
C ALA A 313 -3.52 -5.85 5.69
N SER A 314 -4.50 -5.39 6.46
CA SER A 314 -5.79 -4.89 5.96
C SER A 314 -5.60 -3.71 5.01
N TYR A 315 -4.73 -2.74 5.36
CA TYR A 315 -4.38 -1.62 4.49
C TYR A 315 -3.84 -2.08 3.14
N HIS A 316 -2.91 -3.05 3.15
CA HIS A 316 -2.33 -3.59 1.92
C HIS A 316 -3.36 -4.29 1.03
N LEU A 317 -4.25 -5.08 1.64
CA LEU A 317 -5.31 -5.80 0.92
C LEU A 317 -6.31 -4.81 0.30
N ILE A 318 -6.76 -3.80 1.06
CA ILE A 318 -7.69 -2.77 0.57
C ILE A 318 -7.10 -2.01 -0.62
N ASN A 319 -5.83 -1.60 -0.53
CA ASN A 319 -5.17 -0.91 -1.63
C ASN A 319 -5.01 -1.79 -2.87
N ARG A 320 -4.73 -3.09 -2.71
CA ARG A 320 -4.71 -4.04 -3.83
C ARG A 320 -6.08 -4.22 -4.49
N MET A 321 -7.16 -4.08 -3.74
CA MET A 321 -8.53 -4.15 -4.29
C MET A 321 -8.93 -2.87 -5.04
N LYS A 322 -8.40 -1.72 -4.60
CA LYS A 322 -8.60 -0.40 -5.22
C LYS A 322 -7.78 -0.22 -6.50
N GLU A 323 -6.57 -0.80 -6.56
CA GLU A 323 -5.66 -0.70 -7.71
C GLU A 323 -6.34 -1.28 -8.97
N ASN A 324 -6.79 -0.41 -9.87
CA ASN A 324 -7.12 -0.83 -11.24
C ASN A 324 -5.80 -1.17 -11.93
N SER A 325 -5.82 -2.26 -12.68
CA SER A 325 -4.68 -2.98 -13.21
C SER A 325 -3.92 -2.24 -14.31
N GLN A 326 -3.43 -1.03 -14.06
CA GLN A 326 -2.24 -0.58 -14.74
C GLN A 326 -1.09 -1.31 -14.06
N ILE A 327 -0.58 -2.34 -14.75
CA ILE A 327 0.69 -2.97 -14.38
C ILE A 327 1.72 -1.87 -14.48
N GLU A 328 1.95 -1.16 -13.37
CA GLU A 328 3.22 -0.49 -13.22
C GLU A 328 4.28 -1.57 -13.42
N ASN A 329 5.22 -1.33 -14.33
CA ASN A 329 6.47 -2.08 -14.39
C ASN A 329 7.19 -1.85 -13.06
N LYS A 330 6.79 -2.62 -12.03
CA LYS A 330 7.35 -2.58 -10.68
C LYS A 330 8.75 -3.16 -10.78
N ASN A 331 9.71 -2.28 -11.03
CA ASN A 331 11.12 -2.64 -11.03
C ASN A 331 11.55 -2.92 -9.58
N TYR A 332 11.66 -4.21 -9.23
CA TYR A 332 12.17 -4.67 -7.93
C TYR A 332 13.70 -4.51 -7.84
N ILE A 333 14.18 -3.26 -7.84
CA ILE A 333 15.62 -2.91 -7.84
C ILE A 333 16.37 -3.58 -6.68
N ILE A 334 15.76 -3.61 -5.50
CA ILE A 334 16.39 -4.18 -4.30
C ILE A 334 16.51 -5.70 -4.43
N LEU A 335 15.43 -6.39 -4.82
CA LEU A 335 15.46 -7.85 -4.98
C LEU A 335 16.40 -8.25 -6.13
N SER A 336 16.40 -7.50 -7.23
CA SER A 336 17.31 -7.78 -8.35
C SER A 336 18.78 -7.60 -7.95
N HIS A 337 19.08 -6.64 -7.08
CA HIS A 337 20.43 -6.49 -6.51
C HIS A 337 20.85 -7.70 -5.67
N PHE A 338 20.00 -8.14 -4.73
CA PHE A 338 20.31 -9.32 -3.90
C PHE A 338 20.44 -10.61 -4.71
N VAL A 339 19.61 -10.81 -5.74
CA VAL A 339 19.70 -11.99 -6.61
C VAL A 339 21.01 -12.03 -7.41
N LYS A 340 21.62 -10.88 -7.73
CA LYS A 340 22.90 -10.81 -8.46
C LYS A 340 24.10 -11.22 -7.61
N ILE A 341 23.99 -11.23 -6.28
CA ILE A 341 25.07 -11.65 -5.38
C ILE A 341 25.34 -13.15 -5.60
N ARG A 342 26.60 -13.52 -5.88
CA ARG A 342 26.98 -14.89 -6.28
C ARG A 342 26.55 -15.97 -5.30
N LEU A 343 26.70 -15.71 -3.99
CA LEU A 343 26.30 -16.62 -2.91
C LEU A 343 24.78 -16.80 -2.88
N VAL A 344 24.02 -15.71 -2.93
CA VAL A 344 22.56 -15.73 -2.91
C VAL A 344 22.03 -16.45 -4.15
N ASN A 345 22.56 -16.16 -5.32
CA ASN A 345 22.16 -16.82 -6.56
C ASN A 345 22.37 -18.34 -6.49
N ARG A 346 23.54 -18.79 -5.99
CA ARG A 346 23.85 -20.22 -5.84
C ARG A 346 22.89 -20.91 -4.87
N ILE A 347 22.57 -20.28 -3.75
CA ILE A 347 21.59 -20.81 -2.78
C ILE A 347 20.21 -20.93 -3.43
N LEU A 348 19.77 -19.87 -4.12
CA LEU A 348 18.46 -19.85 -4.79
C LEU A 348 18.36 -20.90 -5.90
N THR A 349 19.39 -21.07 -6.73
CA THR A 349 19.40 -22.11 -7.78
C THR A 349 19.36 -23.50 -7.18
N ASN A 350 20.09 -23.76 -6.10
CA ASN A 350 20.04 -25.06 -5.42
C ASN A 350 18.65 -25.35 -4.85
N ILE A 351 17.99 -24.36 -4.25
CA ILE A 351 16.62 -24.49 -3.73
C ILE A 351 15.62 -24.77 -4.87
N ILE A 352 15.76 -24.06 -5.99
CA ILE A 352 14.91 -24.24 -7.17
C ILE A 352 15.08 -25.65 -7.75
N ASN A 353 16.32 -26.08 -7.96
CA ASN A 353 16.61 -27.39 -8.57
C ASN A 353 16.15 -28.53 -7.65
N LYS A 354 16.30 -28.40 -6.33
CA LYS A 354 15.82 -29.40 -5.36
C LYS A 354 14.30 -29.55 -5.37
N ASN A 355 13.55 -28.49 -5.67
CA ASN A 355 12.08 -28.46 -5.67
C ASN A 355 11.51 -28.04 -7.03
N TYR A 356 12.01 -28.64 -8.11
CA TYR A 356 11.69 -28.22 -9.49
C TYR A 356 10.19 -28.17 -9.79
N VAL A 357 9.46 -29.27 -9.50
CA VAL A 357 8.01 -29.36 -9.79
C VAL A 357 7.18 -28.32 -9.03
N LYS A 358 7.48 -28.08 -7.75
CA LYS A 358 6.79 -27.04 -6.96
C LYS A 358 7.11 -25.64 -7.48
N THR A 359 8.34 -25.44 -7.97
CA THR A 359 8.79 -24.18 -8.53
C THR A 359 8.09 -23.87 -9.85
N LEU A 360 7.87 -24.88 -10.71
CA LEU A 360 7.07 -24.74 -11.94
C LEU A 360 5.64 -24.28 -11.64
N LYS A 361 4.97 -24.87 -10.65
CA LYS A 361 3.62 -24.44 -10.24
C LYS A 361 3.58 -22.98 -9.78
N ILE A 362 4.62 -22.52 -9.07
CA ILE A 362 4.72 -21.11 -8.65
C ILE A 362 5.00 -20.21 -9.85
N GLN A 363 5.85 -20.64 -10.79
CA GLN A 363 6.14 -19.90 -12.02
C GLN A 363 4.88 -19.74 -12.89
N ASP A 364 4.07 -20.79 -13.02
CA ASP A 364 2.76 -20.72 -13.68
C ASP A 364 1.81 -19.78 -12.95
N LEU A 365 1.81 -19.81 -11.62
CA LEU A 365 0.99 -18.89 -10.83
C LEU A 365 1.40 -17.44 -11.05
N ILE A 366 2.71 -17.14 -11.06
CA ILE A 366 3.24 -15.80 -11.37
C ILE A 366 2.82 -15.38 -12.78
N ARG A 367 2.99 -16.27 -13.78
CA ARG A 367 2.57 -16.03 -15.16
C ARG A 367 1.10 -15.65 -15.25
N LYS A 368 0.21 -16.46 -14.67
CA LYS A 368 -1.25 -16.22 -14.67
C LYS A 368 -1.66 -14.93 -13.95
N THR A 369 -0.85 -14.45 -12.99
CA THR A 369 -1.12 -13.18 -12.28
C THR A 369 -0.59 -11.94 -12.98
N GLY A 370 0.26 -12.10 -14.01
CA GLY A 370 0.93 -11.00 -14.71
C GLY A 370 1.87 -10.17 -13.83
N GLU A 371 2.37 -10.70 -12.69
CA GLU A 371 3.36 -9.96 -11.89
C GLU A 371 4.75 -10.00 -12.56
N PRO A 372 5.45 -8.86 -12.72
CA PRO A 372 6.78 -8.78 -13.32
C PRO A 372 7.87 -9.23 -12.31
N VAL A 373 7.70 -10.41 -11.72
CA VAL A 373 8.63 -10.98 -10.73
C VAL A 373 9.23 -12.26 -11.28
N THR A 374 10.56 -12.36 -11.29
CA THR A 374 11.21 -13.63 -11.65
C THR A 374 11.07 -14.65 -10.52
N ILE A 375 11.08 -15.94 -10.86
CA ILE A 375 10.95 -17.01 -9.86
C ILE A 375 12.00 -16.93 -8.75
N LYS A 376 13.25 -16.56 -9.09
CA LYS A 376 14.35 -16.34 -8.12
C LYS A 376 14.03 -15.21 -7.15
N GLN A 377 13.54 -14.08 -7.66
CA GLN A 377 13.15 -12.94 -6.83
C GLN A 377 11.98 -13.28 -5.90
N PHE A 378 10.99 -14.05 -6.40
CA PHE A 378 9.85 -14.46 -5.59
C PHE A 378 10.26 -15.37 -4.43
N ILE A 379 11.13 -16.36 -4.70
CA ILE A 379 11.65 -17.25 -3.65
C ILE A 379 12.46 -16.45 -2.63
N LEU A 380 13.35 -15.55 -3.08
CA LEU A 380 14.09 -14.67 -2.17
C LEU A 380 13.17 -13.84 -1.28
N LYS A 381 12.10 -13.27 -1.86
CA LYS A 381 11.10 -12.49 -1.11
C LYS A 381 10.50 -13.30 0.04
N ARG A 382 10.19 -14.59 -0.16
CA ARG A 382 9.65 -15.47 0.90
C ARG A 382 10.62 -15.65 2.06
N TYR A 383 11.90 -15.86 1.76
CA TYR A 383 12.93 -15.99 2.80
C TYR A 383 13.16 -14.66 3.53
N LEU A 384 13.14 -13.52 2.84
CA LEU A 384 13.26 -12.21 3.49
C LEU A 384 12.10 -11.94 4.46
N PHE A 385 10.86 -12.26 4.09
CA PHE A 385 9.71 -12.13 4.99
C PHE A 385 9.86 -13.01 6.25
N SER A 386 10.33 -14.25 6.07
CA SER A 386 10.59 -15.18 7.17
C SER A 386 11.68 -14.68 8.11
N LEU A 387 12.80 -14.19 7.56
CA LEU A 387 13.93 -13.64 8.30
C LEU A 387 13.55 -12.36 9.04
N CYS A 388 12.81 -11.45 8.41
CA CYS A 388 12.33 -10.24 9.07
C CYS A 388 11.39 -10.58 10.25
N ALA A 389 10.45 -11.51 10.06
CA ALA A 389 9.54 -11.93 11.11
C ALA A 389 10.29 -12.54 12.31
N PHE A 390 11.31 -13.38 12.05
CA PHE A 390 12.15 -13.95 13.09
C PHE A 390 12.80 -12.88 13.98
N PHE A 391 13.49 -11.90 13.38
CA PHE A 391 14.12 -10.81 14.14
C PHE A 391 13.11 -9.90 14.84
N CYS A 392 11.96 -9.60 14.20
CA CYS A 392 10.90 -8.82 14.82
C CYS A 392 10.32 -9.52 16.06
N CYS A 393 10.06 -10.84 16.00
CA CYS A 393 9.54 -11.59 17.15
C CYS A 393 10.55 -11.63 18.30
N ILE A 394 11.84 -11.84 18.02
CA ILE A 394 12.90 -11.77 19.05
C ILE A 394 12.93 -10.39 19.70
N PHE A 395 12.87 -9.33 18.88
CA PHE A 395 12.85 -7.96 19.39
C PHE A 395 11.64 -7.72 20.31
N VAL A 396 10.45 -8.21 19.94
CA VAL A 396 9.24 -8.11 20.77
C VAL A 396 9.40 -8.89 22.09
N SER A 397 9.88 -10.13 22.06
CA SER A 397 10.13 -10.91 23.30
C SER A 397 11.11 -10.22 24.25
N ILE A 398 12.22 -9.67 23.73
CA ILE A 398 13.19 -8.93 24.55
C ILE A 398 12.51 -7.71 25.21
N ASN A 399 11.67 -6.99 24.47
CA ASN A 399 10.90 -5.86 25.01
C ASN A 399 9.91 -6.30 26.10
N ILE A 400 9.25 -7.45 25.92
CA ILE A 400 8.33 -8.01 26.93
C ILE A 400 9.08 -8.29 28.23
N HIS A 401 10.19 -9.04 28.20
CA HIS A 401 10.96 -9.33 29.42
C HIS A 401 11.54 -8.07 30.06
N HIS A 402 12.02 -7.13 29.25
CA HIS A 402 12.51 -5.85 29.77
C HIS A 402 11.42 -5.08 30.51
N ASN A 403 10.23 -5.04 29.93
CA ASN A 403 9.08 -4.36 30.51
C ASN A 403 8.55 -5.10 31.76
N ASN A 404 8.44 -6.42 31.75
CA ASN A 404 8.07 -7.24 32.91
C ASN A 404 9.02 -7.00 34.10
N LYS A 405 10.34 -6.97 33.84
CA LYS A 405 11.33 -6.64 34.88
C LYS A 405 11.14 -5.27 35.49
N ILE A 406 10.84 -4.27 34.67
CA ILE A 406 10.53 -2.91 35.15
C ILE A 406 9.23 -2.91 35.97
N GLN A 407 8.21 -3.65 35.52
CA GLN A 407 6.93 -3.75 36.20
C GLN A 407 7.06 -4.40 37.59
N LEU A 408 7.82 -5.48 37.73
CA LEU A 408 8.07 -6.14 39.03
C LEU A 408 8.74 -5.19 40.05
N LEU A 409 9.55 -4.25 39.56
CA LEU A 409 10.24 -3.25 40.39
C LEU A 409 9.36 -2.04 40.76
N THR A 410 8.35 -1.70 39.95
CA THR A 410 7.65 -0.41 40.03
C THR A 410 6.16 -0.51 40.33
N ASN A 411 5.52 -1.64 40.04
CA ASN A 411 4.08 -1.78 40.20
C ASN A 411 3.71 -2.36 41.58
N LEU A 412 3.10 -1.54 42.43
CA LEU A 412 2.77 -1.86 43.83
C LEU A 412 1.26 -1.74 44.11
N ASP A 413 0.44 -1.62 43.06
CA ASP A 413 -0.98 -1.26 43.20
C ASP A 413 -1.82 -2.41 43.77
N ASN A 414 -1.43 -3.67 43.50
CA ASN A 414 -2.07 -4.88 44.06
C ASN A 414 -1.95 -4.97 45.60
N ILE A 415 -1.06 -4.21 46.23
CA ILE A 415 -0.89 -4.21 47.69
C ILE A 415 -2.04 -3.47 48.38
N ASN A 416 -2.80 -2.63 47.65
CA ASN A 416 -3.97 -1.96 48.21
C ASN A 416 -5.09 -2.94 48.62
N PHE A 417 -5.10 -4.15 48.07
CA PHE A 417 -6.10 -5.18 48.40
C PHE A 417 -5.76 -5.98 49.66
N LEU A 418 -4.52 -5.90 50.15
CA LEU A 418 -4.03 -6.75 51.24
C LEU A 418 -4.58 -6.38 52.63
N SER A 419 -5.34 -5.28 52.77
CA SER A 419 -6.13 -5.01 53.98
C SER A 419 -6.97 -3.74 53.84
N SER A 420 -8.27 -3.83 54.11
CA SER A 420 -9.15 -2.68 54.35
C SER A 420 -8.87 -1.94 55.68
N SER A 421 -7.88 -2.40 56.46
CA SER A 421 -7.61 -2.02 57.84
C SER A 421 -6.25 -1.34 58.09
N ILE A 422 -5.55 -0.88 57.04
CA ILE A 422 -4.25 -0.18 57.16
C ILE A 422 -4.38 1.31 56.77
N SER A 423 -3.72 2.20 57.54
CA SER A 423 -3.63 3.65 57.24
C SER A 423 -2.78 3.90 55.98
N GLU A 424 -3.17 4.86 55.12
CA GLU A 424 -2.47 5.23 53.88
C GLU A 424 -0.95 5.46 54.07
N LYS A 425 -0.53 5.98 55.23
CA LYS A 425 0.89 6.19 55.56
C LYS A 425 1.68 4.88 55.70
N GLN A 426 1.06 3.84 56.26
CA GLN A 426 1.70 2.53 56.44
C GLN A 426 1.82 1.77 55.11
N ILE A 427 0.83 1.91 54.22
CA ILE A 427 0.89 1.37 52.84
C ILE A 427 2.08 1.97 52.08
N HIS A 428 2.31 3.28 52.19
CA HIS A 428 3.41 3.94 51.52
C HIS A 428 4.79 3.46 52.02
N VAL A 429 4.92 3.20 53.33
CA VAL A 429 6.15 2.65 53.94
C VAL A 429 6.42 1.23 53.46
N ILE A 430 5.39 0.38 53.40
CA ILE A 430 5.48 -1.00 52.89
C ILE A 430 5.89 -1.00 51.41
N LYS A 431 5.24 -0.17 50.58
CA LYS A 431 5.57 -0.03 49.15
C LYS A 431 7.03 0.41 48.94
N ALA A 432 7.50 1.41 49.69
CA ALA A 432 8.88 1.88 49.61
C ALA A 432 9.90 0.80 50.05
N ALA A 433 9.59 0.05 51.11
CA ALA A 433 10.41 -1.07 51.56
C ALA A 433 10.51 -2.17 50.49
N ILE A 434 9.38 -2.56 49.87
CA ILE A 434 9.36 -3.57 48.81
C ILE A 434 10.24 -3.15 47.64
N VAL A 435 10.13 -1.91 47.15
CA VAL A 435 10.98 -1.42 46.04
C VAL A 435 12.45 -1.44 46.42
N LYS A 436 12.80 -0.93 47.61
CA LYS A 436 14.18 -0.89 48.12
C LYS A 436 14.78 -2.29 48.18
N TYR A 437 14.10 -3.24 48.82
CA TYR A 437 14.61 -4.60 49.03
C TYR A 437 14.60 -5.43 47.74
N VAL A 438 13.56 -5.37 46.91
CA VAL A 438 13.55 -6.03 45.59
C VAL A 438 14.69 -5.49 44.72
N SER A 439 14.94 -4.18 44.73
CA SER A 439 16.05 -3.58 43.97
C SER A 439 17.44 -3.99 44.46
N GLN A 440 17.60 -4.23 45.76
CA GLN A 440 18.85 -4.63 46.40
C GLN A 440 19.18 -6.11 46.18
N TYR A 441 18.16 -6.97 46.21
CA TYR A 441 18.33 -8.42 46.09
C TYR A 441 18.09 -8.97 44.67
N LYS A 442 17.76 -8.12 43.69
CA LYS A 442 17.53 -8.53 42.27
C LYS A 442 18.65 -9.37 41.62
N LYS A 443 19.87 -9.40 42.17
CA LYS A 443 21.03 -10.18 41.68
C LYS A 443 21.64 -11.14 42.71
N LYS A 444 21.04 -11.28 43.90
CA LYS A 444 21.57 -12.10 45.01
C LYS A 444 20.56 -13.19 45.36
N LYS A 445 21.03 -14.37 45.78
CA LYS A 445 20.16 -15.39 46.36
C LYS A 445 19.60 -14.86 47.69
N ILE A 446 18.31 -15.04 47.92
CA ILE A 446 17.61 -14.58 49.12
C ILE A 446 17.34 -15.76 50.04
N THR A 447 17.56 -15.56 51.34
CA THR A 447 17.08 -16.44 52.41
C THR A 447 15.97 -15.69 53.19
N PRO A 448 14.83 -16.33 53.52
CA PRO A 448 13.70 -15.66 54.20
C PRO A 448 14.10 -15.00 55.53
N ASP A 449 15.03 -15.64 56.25
CA ASP A 449 15.51 -15.18 57.56
C ASP A 449 16.41 -13.94 57.47
N GLU A 450 17.15 -13.75 56.37
CA GLU A 450 17.98 -12.54 56.17
C GLU A 450 17.13 -11.29 55.90
N VAL A 451 16.01 -11.46 55.17
CA VAL A 451 15.06 -10.38 54.91
C VAL A 451 14.28 -10.04 56.17
N LYS A 452 13.87 -11.05 56.93
CA LYS A 452 13.20 -10.92 58.24
C LYS A 452 14.07 -10.18 59.25
N ASN A 453 15.34 -10.55 59.39
CA ASN A 453 16.25 -9.92 60.35
C ASN A 453 16.53 -8.44 60.03
N LYS A 454 16.60 -8.07 58.74
CA LYS A 454 16.78 -6.66 58.33
C LYS A 454 15.51 -5.82 58.44
N LEU A 455 14.34 -6.39 58.17
CA LEU A 455 13.05 -5.71 58.37
C LEU A 455 12.74 -5.49 59.86
N LEU A 456 13.14 -6.42 60.73
CA LEU A 456 13.06 -6.27 62.18
C LEU A 456 14.02 -5.21 62.72
N ALA A 457 15.24 -5.13 62.19
CA ALA A 457 16.26 -4.15 62.59
C ALA A 457 15.89 -2.69 62.22
N GLU A 458 15.14 -2.48 61.12
CA GLU A 458 14.68 -1.16 60.70
C GLU A 458 13.35 -0.72 61.37
N GLY A 459 12.65 -1.60 62.12
CA GLY A 459 11.50 -1.23 62.97
C GLY A 459 10.23 -0.73 62.22
N MET A 460 10.16 -0.93 60.90
CA MET A 460 9.17 -0.29 60.01
C MET A 460 7.76 -0.90 60.07
N ILE A 461 7.59 -2.15 60.54
CA ILE A 461 6.30 -2.87 60.55
C ILE A 461 6.11 -3.54 61.92
N LYS A 462 5.14 -3.08 62.71
CA LYS A 462 4.88 -3.59 64.08
C LYS A 462 4.01 -4.85 64.13
N ASN A 463 3.21 -5.11 63.10
CA ASN A 463 2.32 -6.27 63.04
C ASN A 463 3.03 -7.48 62.40
N LYS A 464 3.09 -8.60 63.12
CA LYS A 464 3.77 -9.84 62.72
C LYS A 464 3.18 -10.46 61.44
N GLN A 465 1.86 -10.37 61.23
CA GLN A 465 1.19 -10.89 60.02
C GLN A 465 1.51 -10.05 58.77
N LEU A 466 1.55 -8.71 58.91
CA LEU A 466 1.88 -7.83 57.79
C LEU A 466 3.35 -7.96 57.39
N MET A 467 4.22 -8.23 58.36
CA MET A 467 5.64 -8.47 58.11
C MET A 467 5.87 -9.76 57.32
N THR A 468 5.20 -10.86 57.67
CA THR A 468 5.32 -12.13 56.94
C THR A 468 4.80 -12.01 55.51
N MET A 469 3.64 -11.37 55.29
CA MET A 469 3.10 -11.13 53.95
C MET A 469 4.02 -10.23 53.10
N THR A 470 4.63 -9.20 53.71
CA THR A 470 5.59 -8.33 53.01
C THR A 470 6.86 -9.08 52.62
N ILE A 471 7.35 -9.99 53.47
CA ILE A 471 8.51 -10.83 53.20
C ILE A 471 8.21 -11.80 52.04
N GLU A 472 7.06 -12.47 52.07
CA GLU A 472 6.62 -13.38 51.01
C GLU A 472 6.50 -12.66 49.66
N GLU A 473 5.91 -11.46 49.64
CA GLU A 473 5.80 -10.64 48.43
C GLU A 473 7.18 -10.20 47.88
N ILE A 474 8.13 -9.82 48.75
CA ILE A 474 9.50 -9.46 48.34
C ILE A 474 10.22 -10.66 47.73
N ILE A 475 10.15 -11.83 48.39
CA ILE A 475 10.80 -13.06 47.92
C ILE A 475 10.18 -13.50 46.59
N SER A 476 8.85 -13.51 46.49
CA SER A 476 8.12 -13.82 45.26
C SER A 476 8.57 -12.93 44.11
N ARG A 477 8.59 -11.61 44.29
CA ARG A 477 9.02 -10.66 43.25
C ARG A 477 10.47 -10.82 42.83
N VAL A 478 11.38 -11.11 43.76
CA VAL A 478 12.79 -11.32 43.41
C VAL A 478 12.98 -12.64 42.67
N ASN A 479 12.30 -13.71 43.07
CA ASN A 479 12.31 -14.98 42.36
C ASN A 479 11.75 -14.83 40.94
N HIS A 480 10.62 -14.13 40.78
CA HIS A 480 10.08 -13.80 39.46
C HIS A 480 11.04 -12.93 38.63
N TYR A 481 11.70 -11.94 39.23
CA TYR A 481 12.68 -11.11 38.54
C TYR A 481 13.90 -11.91 38.04
N GLN A 482 14.37 -12.86 38.84
CA GLN A 482 15.49 -13.74 38.49
C GLN A 482 15.12 -14.77 37.42
N ASN A 483 13.89 -15.28 37.45
CA ASN A 483 13.36 -16.23 36.47
C ASN A 483 12.84 -15.57 35.18
N GLU A 484 12.71 -14.24 35.13
CA GLU A 484 12.39 -13.50 33.92
C GLU A 484 13.60 -13.42 32.98
N TYR A 485 13.74 -14.38 32.08
CA TYR A 485 14.72 -14.37 30.99
C TYR A 485 14.09 -14.95 29.73
N TYR A 486 14.77 -14.84 28.59
CA TYR A 486 14.29 -15.43 27.34
C TYR A 486 14.32 -16.95 27.43
N HIS A 487 13.15 -17.57 27.56
CA HIS A 487 13.05 -19.02 27.71
C HIS A 487 13.29 -19.72 26.36
N TRP A 488 13.86 -20.93 26.38
CA TRP A 488 14.17 -21.67 25.15
C TRP A 488 12.93 -21.99 24.30
N TYR A 489 11.76 -22.17 24.92
CA TYR A 489 10.50 -22.41 24.18
C TYR A 489 10.03 -21.18 23.40
N GLU A 490 10.43 -19.96 23.80
CA GLU A 490 10.11 -18.75 23.04
C GLU A 490 10.79 -18.75 21.68
N LEU A 491 11.97 -19.38 21.58
CA LEU A 491 12.65 -19.59 20.32
C LEU A 491 11.80 -20.44 19.37
N LEU A 492 11.09 -21.46 19.86
CA LEU A 492 10.18 -22.26 19.05
C LEU A 492 9.00 -21.43 18.53
N PHE A 493 8.42 -20.55 19.34
CA PHE A 493 7.35 -19.64 18.89
C PHE A 493 7.85 -18.66 17.82
N THR A 494 9.06 -18.11 17.98
CA THR A 494 9.64 -17.24 16.95
C THR A 494 9.93 -17.97 15.64
N LEU A 495 10.36 -19.24 15.71
CA LEU A 495 10.53 -20.10 14.52
C LEU A 495 9.19 -20.38 13.84
N PHE A 496 8.13 -20.68 14.61
CA PHE A 496 6.79 -20.88 14.06
C PHE A 496 6.27 -19.62 13.34
N ALA A 497 6.44 -18.45 13.96
CA ALA A 497 6.09 -17.18 13.33
C ALA A 497 6.88 -16.91 12.03
N ALA A 498 8.17 -17.25 12.01
CA ALA A 498 9.00 -17.15 10.81
C ALA A 498 8.52 -18.09 9.68
N VAL A 499 8.09 -19.31 10.03
CA VAL A 499 7.49 -20.26 9.06
C VAL A 499 6.15 -19.74 8.54
N ALA A 500 5.30 -19.18 9.39
CA ALA A 500 4.05 -18.55 8.94
C ALA A 500 4.31 -17.39 7.97
N ALA A 501 5.28 -16.51 8.29
CA ALA A 501 5.66 -15.39 7.44
C ALA A 501 6.22 -15.80 6.06
N TYR A 502 6.84 -16.98 5.95
CA TYR A 502 7.33 -17.53 4.68
C TYR A 502 6.20 -17.77 3.64
N TYR A 503 4.97 -18.01 4.11
CA TYR A 503 3.81 -18.23 3.24
C TYR A 503 3.07 -16.94 2.86
N VAL A 504 3.34 -15.81 3.53
CA VAL A 504 2.66 -14.53 3.26
C VAL A 504 2.77 -14.08 1.80
N PRO A 505 3.95 -14.10 1.13
CA PRO A 505 4.04 -13.73 -0.28
C PRO A 505 3.25 -14.65 -1.22
N LEU A 506 3.08 -15.93 -0.85
CA LEU A 506 2.31 -16.90 -1.62
C LEU A 506 0.81 -16.66 -1.48
N LEU A 507 0.33 -16.38 -0.26
CA LEU A 507 -1.05 -15.97 -0.01
C LEU A 507 -1.40 -14.70 -0.80
N ASN A 508 -0.49 -13.72 -0.81
CA ASN A 508 -0.68 -12.50 -1.61
C ASN A 508 -0.79 -12.79 -3.12
N LEU A 509 -0.02 -13.74 -3.64
CA LEU A 509 -0.08 -14.14 -5.05
C LEU A 509 -1.39 -14.87 -5.39
N LEU A 510 -1.87 -15.74 -4.49
CA LEU A 510 -3.17 -16.41 -4.64
C LEU A 510 -4.34 -15.41 -4.58
N PHE A 511 -4.27 -14.44 -3.68
CA PHE A 511 -5.23 -13.34 -3.62
C PHE A 511 -5.26 -12.55 -4.92
N LEU A 512 -4.08 -12.24 -5.48
CA LEU A 512 -3.97 -11.57 -6.77
C LEU A 512 -4.54 -12.41 -7.91
N LYS A 513 -4.32 -13.73 -7.94
CA LYS A 513 -4.94 -14.61 -8.94
C LYS A 513 -6.46 -14.48 -8.92
N LYS A 514 -7.08 -14.51 -7.73
CA LYS A 514 -8.53 -14.35 -7.59
C LYS A 514 -9.01 -13.00 -8.14
N LEU A 515 -8.29 -11.92 -7.82
CA LEU A 515 -8.60 -10.58 -8.36
C LEU A 515 -8.46 -10.53 -9.89
N ARG A 516 -7.46 -11.21 -10.46
CA ARG A 516 -7.24 -11.25 -11.92
C ARG A 516 -8.30 -12.05 -12.64
N GLN A 517 -8.76 -13.17 -12.08
CA GLN A 517 -9.86 -13.95 -12.65
C GLN A 517 -11.13 -13.12 -12.78
N MET A 518 -11.43 -12.28 -11.78
CA MET A 518 -12.56 -11.35 -11.84
C MET A 518 -12.40 -10.24 -12.90
N ASN A 519 -11.19 -10.01 -13.43
CA ASN A 519 -10.91 -8.99 -14.45
C ASN A 519 -10.78 -9.57 -15.88
N MET A 520 -10.80 -10.91 -16.04
CA MET A 520 -10.64 -11.54 -17.36
C MET A 520 -11.78 -11.17 -18.31
N GLU A 521 -13.01 -11.16 -17.81
CA GLU A 521 -14.19 -10.78 -18.59
C GLU A 521 -14.11 -9.33 -19.07
N ASP A 522 -13.73 -8.40 -18.19
CA ASP A 522 -13.54 -6.98 -18.54
C ASP A 522 -12.52 -6.78 -19.68
N GLU A 523 -11.45 -7.57 -19.69
CA GLU A 523 -10.40 -7.51 -20.71
C GLU A 523 -10.88 -8.09 -22.05
N VAL A 524 -11.61 -9.21 -22.02
CA VAL A 524 -12.23 -9.78 -23.22
C VAL A 524 -13.24 -8.81 -23.83
N ILE A 525 -14.12 -8.19 -23.03
CA ILE A 525 -15.10 -7.22 -23.53
C ILE A 525 -14.39 -5.98 -24.12
N GLN A 526 -13.25 -5.58 -23.55
CA GLN A 526 -12.41 -4.55 -24.13
C GLN A 526 -11.84 -4.97 -25.50
N PHE A 527 -11.41 -6.22 -25.66
CA PHE A 527 -10.95 -6.74 -26.96
C PHE A 527 -12.06 -6.68 -28.01
N HIS A 528 -13.29 -7.09 -27.67
CA HIS A 528 -14.45 -6.96 -28.56
C HIS A 528 -14.66 -5.52 -29.03
N SER A 529 -14.50 -4.55 -28.13
CA SER A 529 -14.65 -3.13 -28.46
C SER A 529 -13.55 -2.62 -29.39
N ILE A 530 -12.31 -3.10 -29.21
CA ILE A 530 -11.19 -2.78 -30.11
C ILE A 530 -11.45 -3.38 -31.49
N ILE A 531 -11.84 -4.65 -31.56
CA ILE A 531 -12.12 -5.33 -32.83
C ILE A 531 -13.26 -4.63 -33.58
N LEU A 532 -14.33 -4.23 -32.88
CA LEU A 532 -15.43 -3.44 -33.47
C LEU A 532 -14.96 -2.15 -34.14
N MET A 533 -13.96 -1.46 -33.57
CA MET A 533 -13.43 -0.23 -34.15
C MET A 533 -12.52 -0.49 -35.36
N LEU A 534 -11.93 -1.69 -35.47
CA LEU A 534 -10.95 -2.05 -36.49
C LEU A 534 -11.54 -2.87 -37.65
N MET A 535 -12.60 -3.63 -37.43
CA MET A 535 -13.12 -4.64 -38.37
C MET A 535 -13.60 -4.07 -39.71
N HIS A 536 -13.88 -2.77 -39.79
CA HIS A 536 -14.34 -2.07 -40.99
C HIS A 536 -13.20 -1.39 -41.78
N ILE A 537 -11.97 -1.46 -41.28
CA ILE A 537 -10.77 -0.90 -41.93
C ILE A 537 -10.29 -1.86 -43.02
N ASP A 538 -9.84 -1.30 -44.15
CA ASP A 538 -9.34 -2.11 -45.27
C ASP A 538 -8.05 -2.85 -44.93
N ARG A 539 -7.92 -4.06 -45.50
CA ARG A 539 -6.72 -4.91 -45.38
C ARG A 539 -6.35 -5.25 -43.93
N MET A 540 -7.33 -5.27 -43.04
CA MET A 540 -7.11 -5.71 -41.67
C MET A 540 -6.70 -7.19 -41.67
N THR A 541 -5.65 -7.53 -40.92
CA THR A 541 -5.16 -8.91 -40.75
C THR A 541 -5.29 -9.37 -39.31
N ILE A 542 -5.23 -10.68 -39.08
CA ILE A 542 -5.20 -11.27 -37.74
C ILE A 542 -4.00 -10.74 -36.95
N GLU A 543 -2.82 -10.67 -37.57
CA GLU A 543 -1.60 -10.13 -36.97
C GLU A 543 -1.80 -8.70 -36.46
N THR A 544 -2.40 -7.83 -37.28
CA THR A 544 -2.65 -6.46 -36.87
C THR A 544 -3.64 -6.45 -35.70
N ILE A 545 -4.73 -7.22 -35.73
CA ILE A 545 -5.67 -7.33 -34.58
C ILE A 545 -4.96 -7.79 -33.32
N LEU A 546 -4.17 -8.86 -33.39
CA LEU A 546 -3.43 -9.39 -32.22
C LEU A 546 -2.43 -8.37 -31.68
N THR A 547 -1.76 -7.62 -32.55
CA THR A 547 -0.89 -6.48 -32.15
C THR A 547 -1.69 -5.43 -31.37
N TRP A 548 -2.90 -5.11 -31.82
CA TRP A 548 -3.82 -4.24 -31.07
C TRP A 548 -4.16 -4.88 -29.72
N LEU A 549 -4.64 -6.11 -29.70
CA LEU A 549 -5.01 -6.79 -28.46
C LEU A 549 -3.84 -6.83 -27.47
N GLU A 550 -2.61 -7.10 -27.92
CA GLU A 550 -1.40 -7.10 -27.09
C GLU A 550 -1.15 -5.75 -26.40
N ASN A 551 -1.30 -4.65 -27.15
CA ASN A 551 -1.10 -3.29 -26.64
C ASN A 551 -2.10 -2.93 -25.53
N PHE A 552 -3.28 -3.56 -25.54
CA PHE A 552 -4.36 -3.35 -24.59
C PHE A 552 -4.47 -4.42 -23.51
N ALA A 553 -3.84 -5.57 -23.73
CA ALA A 553 -3.88 -6.70 -22.85
C ALA A 553 -3.06 -6.47 -21.58
N VAL A 554 -3.53 -7.07 -20.50
CA VAL A 554 -2.92 -7.00 -19.18
C VAL A 554 -2.77 -8.41 -18.64
N ILE A 555 -3.84 -9.22 -18.70
CA ILE A 555 -3.87 -10.61 -18.27
C ILE A 555 -3.41 -11.50 -19.41
N PHE A 556 -3.99 -11.32 -20.61
CA PHE A 556 -3.71 -12.17 -21.77
C PHE A 556 -2.45 -11.75 -22.52
N LYS A 557 -1.82 -10.64 -22.12
CA LYS A 557 -0.69 -10.02 -22.86
C LYS A 557 0.42 -11.00 -23.17
N LYS A 558 0.88 -11.76 -22.17
CA LYS A 558 1.99 -12.70 -22.36
C LYS A 558 1.62 -13.84 -23.32
N SER A 559 0.40 -14.34 -23.22
CA SER A 559 -0.09 -15.42 -24.08
C SER A 559 -0.26 -14.93 -25.53
N ILE A 560 -0.72 -13.70 -25.72
CA ILE A 560 -0.78 -13.03 -27.04
C ILE A 560 0.63 -12.75 -27.58
N GLN A 561 1.59 -12.30 -26.75
CA GLN A 561 2.98 -12.07 -27.16
C GLN A 561 3.66 -13.36 -27.64
N GLU A 562 3.49 -14.46 -26.91
CA GLU A 562 4.00 -15.77 -27.32
C GLU A 562 3.38 -16.18 -28.67
N CYS A 563 2.06 -16.04 -28.82
CA CYS A 563 1.35 -16.28 -30.08
C CYS A 563 1.89 -15.42 -31.24
N MET A 564 2.12 -14.13 -31.03
CA MET A 564 2.63 -13.22 -32.05
C MET A 564 4.05 -13.58 -32.51
N ASN A 565 4.92 -14.03 -31.62
CA ASN A 565 6.28 -14.43 -31.98
C ASN A 565 6.31 -15.67 -32.89
N ASP A 566 5.34 -16.58 -32.71
CA ASP A 566 5.28 -17.84 -33.44
C ASP A 566 4.35 -17.79 -34.67
N LEU A 567 3.61 -16.68 -34.87
CA LEU A 567 2.57 -16.52 -35.89
C LEU A 567 3.09 -16.82 -37.32
N GLN A 568 4.34 -16.46 -37.61
CA GLN A 568 5.00 -16.70 -38.90
C GLN A 568 5.15 -18.20 -39.25
N SER A 569 4.97 -19.10 -38.28
CA SER A 569 5.13 -20.54 -38.41
C SER A 569 3.84 -21.26 -38.85
N GLY A 570 2.67 -20.60 -38.72
CA GLY A 570 1.36 -21.13 -39.10
C GLY A 570 0.21 -20.62 -38.22
N ASP A 571 -0.64 -19.75 -38.79
CA ASP A 571 -1.68 -19.01 -38.05
C ASP A 571 -2.67 -19.92 -37.27
N LEU A 572 -3.15 -21.01 -37.89
CA LEU A 572 -4.16 -21.89 -37.29
C LEU A 572 -3.64 -22.67 -36.07
N GLU A 573 -2.43 -23.23 -36.16
CA GLU A 573 -1.84 -24.07 -35.11
C GLU A 573 -1.45 -23.23 -33.89
N VAL A 574 -0.91 -22.03 -34.12
CA VAL A 574 -0.53 -21.08 -33.07
C VAL A 574 -1.77 -20.56 -32.33
N LEU A 575 -2.86 -20.27 -33.05
CA LEU A 575 -4.14 -19.87 -32.43
C LEU A 575 -4.77 -21.04 -31.65
N GLU A 576 -4.63 -22.28 -32.08
CA GLU A 576 -5.03 -23.45 -31.28
C GLU A 576 -4.21 -23.58 -29.99
N GLU A 577 -2.90 -23.37 -30.05
CA GLU A 577 -2.05 -23.36 -28.85
C GLU A 577 -2.47 -22.25 -27.88
N LEU A 578 -2.82 -21.06 -28.38
CA LEU A 578 -3.33 -19.96 -27.58
C LEU A 578 -4.61 -20.34 -26.82
N LYS A 579 -5.56 -21.04 -27.48
CA LYS A 579 -6.78 -21.56 -26.84
C LYS A 579 -6.46 -22.59 -25.74
N ARG A 580 -5.47 -23.47 -25.98
CA ARG A 580 -5.03 -24.47 -24.98
C ARG A 580 -4.36 -23.82 -23.77
N LYS A 581 -3.59 -22.76 -23.98
CA LYS A 581 -2.91 -22.01 -22.91
C LYS A 581 -3.89 -21.24 -22.03
N GLU A 582 -4.91 -20.63 -22.65
CA GLU A 582 -5.92 -19.80 -21.98
C GLU A 582 -7.34 -20.36 -22.19
N PRO A 583 -7.75 -21.40 -21.44
CA PRO A 583 -9.06 -22.06 -21.57
C PRO A 583 -10.18 -21.24 -20.90
N TYR A 584 -10.21 -19.93 -21.12
CA TYR A 584 -11.28 -19.04 -20.67
C TYR A 584 -12.30 -18.88 -21.80
N GLU A 585 -13.50 -19.43 -21.61
CA GLU A 585 -14.51 -19.57 -22.66
C GLU A 585 -14.78 -18.29 -23.50
N PRO A 586 -14.98 -17.09 -22.92
CA PRO A 586 -15.14 -15.86 -23.72
C PRO A 586 -13.91 -15.49 -24.55
N PHE A 587 -12.71 -15.76 -24.06
CA PHE A 587 -11.47 -15.51 -24.80
C PHE A 587 -11.29 -16.54 -25.92
N VAL A 588 -11.59 -17.81 -25.65
CA VAL A 588 -11.58 -18.90 -26.64
C VAL A 588 -12.47 -18.58 -27.83
N LYS A 589 -13.72 -18.14 -27.59
CA LYS A 589 -14.65 -17.72 -28.65
C LYS A 589 -14.12 -16.57 -29.51
N LEU A 590 -13.47 -15.59 -28.89
CA LEU A 590 -12.84 -14.49 -29.62
C LEU A 590 -11.74 -15.01 -30.57
N ILE A 591 -10.91 -15.94 -30.10
CA ILE A 591 -9.86 -16.57 -30.93
C ILE A 591 -10.46 -17.43 -32.03
N GLU A 592 -11.56 -18.14 -31.79
CA GLU A 592 -12.28 -18.90 -32.82
C GLU A 592 -12.82 -18.00 -33.93
N ASN A 593 -13.35 -16.84 -33.58
CA ASN A 593 -13.78 -15.84 -34.57
C ASN A 593 -12.57 -15.32 -35.40
N LEU A 594 -11.39 -15.15 -34.80
CA LEU A 594 -10.17 -14.84 -35.55
C LEU A 594 -9.79 -15.97 -36.51
N GLN A 595 -9.86 -17.24 -36.09
CA GLN A 595 -9.57 -18.38 -36.97
C GLN A 595 -10.54 -18.47 -38.16
N ILE A 596 -11.81 -18.15 -37.95
CA ILE A 596 -12.82 -18.15 -39.03
C ILE A 596 -12.63 -16.95 -39.97
N SER A 597 -12.05 -15.85 -39.47
CA SER A 597 -11.87 -14.61 -40.23
C SER A 597 -11.02 -14.76 -41.50
N ASP A 598 -10.11 -15.72 -41.57
CA ASP A 598 -9.35 -16.03 -42.80
C ASP A 598 -10.24 -16.52 -43.95
N ARG A 599 -11.37 -17.17 -43.63
CA ARG A 599 -12.28 -17.75 -44.64
C ARG A 599 -13.36 -16.78 -45.09
N ILE A 600 -13.94 -16.02 -44.15
CA ILE A 600 -15.11 -15.16 -44.42
C ILE A 600 -14.82 -13.66 -44.33
N GLY A 601 -13.61 -13.28 -43.94
CA GLY A 601 -13.20 -11.91 -43.65
C GLY A 601 -13.49 -11.48 -42.21
N ILE A 602 -12.67 -10.57 -41.68
CA ILE A 602 -12.77 -10.05 -40.30
C ILE A 602 -14.13 -9.41 -40.01
N SER A 603 -14.67 -8.61 -40.93
CA SER A 603 -15.99 -7.98 -40.71
C SER A 603 -17.06 -9.04 -40.44
N ARG A 604 -17.19 -10.04 -41.33
CA ARG A 604 -18.22 -11.08 -41.19
C ARG A 604 -18.01 -11.99 -39.97
N ALA A 605 -16.75 -12.28 -39.63
CA ALA A 605 -16.44 -13.10 -38.46
C ALA A 605 -16.79 -12.43 -37.12
N PHE A 606 -16.95 -11.10 -37.11
CA PHE A 606 -17.27 -10.32 -35.91
C PHE A 606 -18.62 -9.58 -36.01
N ASP A 607 -19.44 -9.84 -37.04
CA ASP A 607 -20.73 -9.17 -37.25
C ASP A 607 -21.70 -9.36 -36.06
N GLU A 608 -21.72 -10.56 -35.44
CA GLU A 608 -22.53 -10.85 -34.25
C GLU A 608 -22.26 -9.85 -33.12
N ILE A 609 -21.00 -9.46 -32.95
CA ILE A 609 -20.57 -8.53 -31.91
C ILE A 609 -21.03 -7.10 -32.23
N ALA A 610 -21.14 -6.76 -33.52
CA ALA A 610 -21.68 -5.47 -33.95
C ALA A 610 -23.19 -5.38 -33.71
N VAL A 611 -23.92 -6.46 -34.02
CA VAL A 611 -25.38 -6.55 -33.85
C VAL A 611 -25.78 -6.52 -32.37
N GLU A 612 -25.12 -7.31 -31.53
CA GLU A 612 -25.44 -7.40 -30.10
C GLU A 612 -24.75 -6.34 -29.23
N ARG A 613 -24.13 -5.35 -29.84
CA ARG A 613 -23.26 -4.39 -29.16
C ARG A 613 -23.92 -3.68 -27.97
N THR A 614 -25.17 -3.26 -28.11
CA THR A 614 -25.92 -2.60 -27.03
C THR A 614 -26.09 -3.53 -25.84
N HIS A 615 -26.44 -4.79 -26.10
CA HIS A 615 -26.53 -5.84 -25.09
C HIS A 615 -25.18 -6.10 -24.42
N TYR A 616 -24.08 -6.19 -25.17
CA TYR A 616 -22.73 -6.30 -24.59
C TYR A 616 -22.36 -5.12 -23.69
N GLN A 617 -22.72 -3.89 -24.07
CA GLN A 617 -22.47 -2.71 -23.25
C GLN A 617 -23.27 -2.71 -21.95
N GLU A 618 -24.54 -3.12 -22.00
CA GLU A 618 -25.40 -3.24 -20.82
C GLU A 618 -24.93 -4.36 -19.89
N LYS A 619 -24.65 -5.53 -20.45
CA LYS A 619 -24.05 -6.66 -19.73
C LYS A 619 -22.78 -6.23 -18.99
N ARG A 620 -21.87 -5.52 -19.67
CA ARG A 620 -20.65 -5.00 -19.06
C ARG A 620 -20.91 -4.01 -17.92
N LYS A 621 -21.90 -3.12 -18.04
CA LYS A 621 -22.26 -2.18 -16.96
C LYS A 621 -22.75 -2.94 -15.73
N LEU A 622 -23.62 -3.93 -15.92
CA LEU A 622 -24.13 -4.79 -14.86
C LEU A 622 -23.02 -5.59 -14.18
N GLU A 623 -22.14 -6.23 -14.96
CA GLU A 623 -20.99 -6.97 -14.43
C GLU A 623 -20.04 -6.07 -13.66
N ASN A 624 -19.76 -4.86 -14.15
CA ASN A 624 -18.98 -3.89 -13.41
C ASN A 624 -19.65 -3.51 -12.09
N GLU A 625 -20.97 -3.36 -12.04
CA GLU A 625 -21.69 -3.07 -10.80
C GLU A 625 -21.60 -4.22 -9.80
N ILE A 626 -21.84 -5.46 -10.24
CA ILE A 626 -21.70 -6.66 -9.41
C ILE A 626 -20.27 -6.77 -8.89
N TYR A 627 -19.29 -6.66 -9.78
CA TYR A 627 -17.86 -6.71 -9.45
C TYR A 627 -17.45 -5.66 -8.41
N ILE A 628 -17.89 -4.41 -8.60
CA ILE A 628 -17.60 -3.31 -7.67
C ILE A 628 -18.25 -3.59 -6.30
N ASN A 629 -19.48 -4.10 -6.29
CA ASN A 629 -20.21 -4.41 -5.07
C ASN A 629 -19.53 -5.56 -4.28
N ASP A 630 -19.17 -6.65 -4.94
CA ASP A 630 -18.47 -7.78 -4.33
C ASP A 630 -17.12 -7.34 -3.72
N LYS A 631 -16.37 -6.53 -4.46
CA LYS A 631 -15.14 -5.89 -3.94
C LYS A 631 -15.44 -4.99 -2.74
N SER A 632 -16.52 -4.21 -2.77
CA SER A 632 -16.87 -3.33 -1.67
C SER A 632 -17.20 -4.11 -0.40
N ILE A 633 -17.98 -5.20 -0.52
CA ILE A 633 -18.34 -6.06 0.61
C ILE A 633 -17.09 -6.68 1.24
N LEU A 634 -16.24 -7.31 0.43
CA LEU A 634 -14.99 -7.91 0.92
C LEU A 634 -14.06 -6.83 1.52
N GLY A 635 -13.97 -5.66 0.89
CA GLY A 635 -13.19 -4.53 1.38
C GLY A 635 -13.70 -4.01 2.73
N LYS A 636 -15.02 -3.96 2.94
CA LYS A 636 -15.64 -3.60 4.23
C LYS A 636 -15.25 -4.61 5.31
N VAL A 637 -15.41 -5.92 5.05
CA VAL A 637 -15.04 -6.97 6.02
C VAL A 637 -13.58 -6.79 6.45
N ILE A 638 -12.66 -6.62 5.50
CA ILE A 638 -11.23 -6.42 5.79
C ILE A 638 -10.96 -5.13 6.58
N ALA A 639 -11.69 -4.05 6.29
CA ALA A 639 -11.55 -2.76 6.96
C ALA A 639 -12.08 -2.77 8.41
N PHE A 640 -13.12 -3.54 8.70
CA PHE A 640 -13.67 -3.69 10.05
C PHE A 640 -12.88 -4.68 10.92
N THR A 641 -12.06 -5.56 10.35
CA THR A 641 -11.25 -6.52 11.11
C THR A 641 -10.39 -5.89 12.21
N PRO A 642 -9.62 -4.82 11.99
CA PRO A 642 -8.85 -4.18 13.06
C PRO A 642 -9.73 -3.62 14.19
N ILE A 643 -10.89 -3.05 13.86
CA ILE A 643 -11.86 -2.55 14.85
C ILE A 643 -12.38 -3.72 15.69
N ALA A 644 -12.88 -4.78 15.04
CA ALA A 644 -13.46 -5.93 15.71
C ALA A 644 -12.45 -6.59 16.67
N ILE A 645 -11.19 -6.71 16.25
CA ILE A 645 -10.12 -7.29 17.07
C ILE A 645 -9.72 -6.36 18.21
N THR A 646 -9.70 -5.04 17.98
CA THR A 646 -9.45 -4.06 19.05
C THR A 646 -10.55 -4.12 20.11
N ILE A 647 -11.82 -4.13 19.70
CA ILE A 647 -12.94 -4.23 20.63
C ILE A 647 -12.94 -5.57 21.34
N GLY A 648 -12.80 -6.69 20.62
CA GLY A 648 -12.83 -8.02 21.21
C GLY A 648 -11.64 -8.29 22.14
N LEU A 649 -10.43 -8.27 21.60
CA LEU A 649 -9.24 -8.73 22.33
C LEU A 649 -8.66 -7.67 23.28
N TYR A 650 -8.76 -6.40 22.92
CA TYR A 650 -8.09 -5.32 23.63
C TYR A 650 -9.04 -4.56 24.56
N LEU A 651 -10.35 -4.68 24.41
CA LEU A 651 -11.34 -4.09 25.31
C LEU A 651 -12.16 -5.15 26.04
N ILE A 652 -12.89 -6.03 25.36
CA ILE A 652 -13.84 -6.94 26.02
C ILE A 652 -13.12 -8.01 26.86
N ILE A 653 -12.14 -8.72 26.31
CA ILE A 653 -11.42 -9.78 27.04
C ILE A 653 -10.81 -9.31 28.37
N PRO A 654 -10.06 -8.20 28.45
CA PRO A 654 -9.50 -7.76 29.73
C PRO A 654 -10.59 -7.55 30.80
N PHE A 655 -11.72 -6.95 30.43
CA PHE A 655 -12.86 -6.75 31.32
C PHE A 655 -13.48 -8.06 31.81
N ILE A 656 -13.62 -9.05 30.92
CA ILE A 656 -14.12 -10.37 31.31
C ILE A 656 -13.15 -11.06 32.26
N VAL A 657 -11.85 -11.03 31.97
CA VAL A 657 -10.82 -11.72 32.78
C VAL A 657 -10.77 -11.15 34.19
N GLU A 658 -10.68 -9.82 34.34
CA GLU A 658 -10.65 -9.23 35.68
C GLU A 658 -12.00 -9.35 36.39
N GLY A 659 -13.12 -9.24 35.67
CA GLY A 659 -14.45 -9.45 36.25
C GLY A 659 -14.62 -10.86 36.84
N LEU A 660 -14.13 -11.88 36.12
CA LEU A 660 -14.10 -13.25 36.64
C LEU A 660 -13.14 -13.40 37.82
N ALA A 661 -11.95 -12.77 37.76
CA ALA A 661 -10.98 -12.81 38.86
C ALA A 661 -11.57 -12.21 40.15
N GLN A 662 -12.19 -11.03 40.06
CA GLN A 662 -12.89 -10.39 41.18
C GLN A 662 -14.02 -11.27 41.71
N TYR A 663 -14.85 -11.85 40.83
CA TYR A 663 -15.94 -12.75 41.23
C TYR A 663 -15.42 -13.98 41.99
N THR A 664 -14.33 -14.60 41.51
CA THR A 664 -13.71 -15.73 42.22
C THR A 664 -13.15 -15.32 43.58
N GLY A 665 -12.56 -14.12 43.69
CA GLY A 665 -12.11 -13.56 44.96
C GLY A 665 -13.25 -13.35 45.94
N TYR A 666 -14.37 -12.78 45.50
CA TYR A 666 -15.57 -12.62 46.33
C TYR A 666 -16.16 -13.97 46.76
N MET A 667 -16.20 -14.96 45.87
CA MET A 667 -16.66 -16.31 46.21
C MET A 667 -15.78 -17.00 47.25
N GLN A 668 -14.45 -16.87 47.14
CA GLN A 668 -13.52 -17.41 48.13
C GLN A 668 -13.66 -16.71 49.48
N GLN A 669 -13.89 -15.39 49.50
CA GLN A 669 -14.17 -14.66 50.73
C GLN A 669 -15.48 -15.10 51.38
N MET A 670 -16.54 -15.31 50.59
CA MET A 670 -17.82 -15.83 51.11
C MET A 670 -17.72 -17.27 51.62
N GLN A 671 -16.93 -18.13 50.97
CA GLN A 671 -16.70 -19.51 51.42
C GLN A 671 -15.79 -19.57 52.67
N GLY A 672 -14.86 -18.64 52.84
CA GLY A 672 -14.01 -18.55 54.03
C GLY A 672 -14.67 -17.91 55.26
N ILE A 673 -15.92 -17.46 55.14
CA ILE A 673 -16.73 -16.91 56.26
C ILE A 673 -17.60 -18.02 56.91
N TYR A 674 -17.63 -19.23 56.34
CA TYR A 674 -18.31 -20.41 56.90
C TYR A 674 -17.34 -21.40 57.56
#